data_AF-A0A5C2HD64-F1
#
_entry.id   AF-A0A5C2HD64-F1
#
_cell.length_a   1.000
_cell.length_b   1.000
_cell.length_c   1.000
_cell.angle_alpha   90.00
_cell.angle_beta   90.00
_cell.angle_gamma   90.00
#
_symmetry.space_group_name_H-M   'P 1'
#
loop_
_entity.id
_entity.type
_entity.pdbx_description
1 polymer ?
#
loop_
_entity_poly.entity_id
_entity_poly.type
_entity_poly.pdbx_seq_one_letter_code
_entity_poly.pdbx_strand_id
1 'polypeptide(L)'
;MIYKLIDLDILTPLAFFSSKRLLDRYKQLSFSNLKLIKENVFLTQRELRYDLPDQIHENLIEEFFECGKKDFSYYINKCVLRIKKKYFDNEGYIKKELYLNWNNILTLVPPIIFNCYPLENSKQTNFFYSSLPIPKDIELEALTKSKMIETHLHINGTSETIYNWHYFLDNLDQAYLTLKDSFKGNAILFKQNGIDNIKDFIDILKKSKYIFEYILYEVDFNPNDYKEWEKYLSSTIIFDKHLQIKIDAKKRQQKINNKNIIYREVRFYNLIFNTIADFDVRKDIYSKLLHYYILAQSLFNKLFVQQLSQYGFSQFQRITDSKLRDQYEDKGFIDRYKQLEGVEKTNLLKHLELRFAPKNTTYKTVKLYSNIVNDHYKYKNYKNDLKELLEIPKISVTTHFIKHREQKNPKYIYIRDSKTKSELNKRVVSIMGLLSLSKPKYLSLNNPSFKKFDFLNAIDAAGNELYSRPEAFASSFRYIREETKKRFNKHINMTFHAGEDFVHIVSGIRYIYEAVVFLDMNSKDRIGHATALGLNPKIWKKKLNNTIIMKEGEYLDNLFFIIEMIKEEKRYCIEIKNLLKAFKQTSEDVYSKKFSRKSYKKFFEHKWLTRKEACKQLTKNELEIFDKYHNIHSYYKYNKLITVDLNCISDDIIIFIQNKILSLLKEKDIAIETMITSNTRISFYNKFKDHHILQWLQNPNAPNIILASDDPGIFNNNLYLEYFILYNLLEKTNLDRKSIIKNMIKNGENYYFSNN
;
A
#
# COMPACT_ATOMS: atom_id res chain seq x y z
N MET A 1 -8.11 10.36 15.70
CA MET A 1 -8.19 9.33 16.77
C MET A 1 -7.66 7.99 16.24
N ILE A 2 -6.38 7.90 15.86
CA ILE A 2 -5.76 6.68 15.31
C ILE A 2 -5.00 5.89 16.42
N TYR A 3 -4.73 6.52 17.55
CA TYR A 3 -3.87 5.97 18.61
C TYR A 3 -4.55 4.89 19.47
N LYS A 4 -5.87 4.70 19.36
CA LYS A 4 -6.62 3.66 20.12
C LYS A 4 -6.46 2.22 19.54
N LEU A 5 -5.38 1.94 18.83
CA LEU A 5 -5.20 0.73 18.02
C LEU A 5 -4.17 -0.27 18.57
N ILE A 6 -3.44 0.09 19.62
CA ILE A 6 -2.47 -0.77 20.31
C ILE A 6 -3.01 -1.12 21.70
N ASP A 7 -3.02 -2.42 22.01
CA ASP A 7 -3.50 -2.94 23.29
C ASP A 7 -2.57 -2.55 24.46
N LEU A 8 -3.14 -2.22 25.62
CA LEU A 8 -2.40 -1.65 26.75
C LEU A 8 -1.36 -2.61 27.34
N ASP A 9 -1.74 -3.88 27.49
CA ASP A 9 -0.94 -4.96 28.06
C ASP A 9 0.31 -5.30 27.24
N ILE A 10 0.39 -4.90 25.97
CA ILE A 10 1.57 -5.11 25.11
C ILE A 10 2.31 -3.81 24.78
N LEU A 11 1.85 -2.68 25.30
CA LEU A 11 2.41 -1.37 24.98
C LEU A 11 3.89 -1.27 25.38
N THR A 12 4.25 -1.71 26.60
CA THR A 12 5.64 -1.75 27.07
C THR A 12 6.49 -2.73 26.24
N PRO A 13 6.07 -4.00 25.99
CA PRO A 13 6.78 -4.90 25.07
C PRO A 13 7.04 -4.32 23.68
N LEU A 14 6.03 -3.68 23.06
CA LEU A 14 6.17 -3.10 21.73
C LEU A 14 7.13 -1.90 21.73
N ALA A 15 7.06 -1.05 22.75
CA ALA A 15 8.00 0.05 22.90
C ALA A 15 9.44 -0.47 23.08
N PHE A 16 9.64 -1.53 23.87
CA PHE A 16 10.94 -2.16 24.05
C PHE A 16 11.54 -2.72 22.75
N PHE A 17 10.71 -3.25 21.84
CA PHE A 17 11.15 -3.78 20.54
C PHE A 17 11.19 -2.78 19.38
N SER A 18 10.67 -1.56 19.55
CA SER A 18 10.59 -0.59 18.45
C SER A 18 11.15 0.80 18.77
N SER A 19 11.79 0.97 19.94
CA SER A 19 12.34 2.25 20.39
C SER A 19 13.63 2.63 19.66
N LYS A 20 13.53 3.65 18.80
CA LYS A 20 14.69 4.29 18.19
C LYS A 20 15.65 4.88 19.24
N ARG A 21 15.12 5.38 20.35
CA ARG A 21 15.93 5.97 21.43
C ARG A 21 16.81 4.93 22.11
N LEU A 22 16.27 3.74 22.37
CA LEU A 22 17.07 2.62 22.86
C LEU A 22 18.18 2.26 21.85
N LEU A 23 17.85 2.19 20.56
CA LEU A 23 18.83 1.89 19.51
C LEU A 23 19.98 2.91 19.45
N ASP A 24 19.67 4.21 19.60
CA ASP A 24 20.68 5.28 19.59
C ASP A 24 21.57 5.26 20.84
N ARG A 25 21.00 4.87 21.98
CA ARG A 25 21.70 4.81 23.26
C ARG A 25 22.25 3.42 23.57
N TYR A 26 22.29 2.50 22.60
CA TYR A 26 22.67 1.10 22.85
C TYR A 26 24.03 0.94 23.53
N LYS A 27 24.95 1.88 23.29
CA LYS A 27 26.27 1.96 23.95
C LYS A 27 26.19 2.14 25.47
N GLN A 28 25.14 2.78 25.95
CA GLN A 28 24.88 3.12 27.35
C GLN A 28 23.85 2.17 27.97
N LEU A 29 23.28 1.24 27.18
CA LEU A 29 22.25 0.32 27.65
C LEU A 29 22.86 -0.81 28.46
N SER A 30 22.50 -0.82 29.74
CA SER A 30 22.75 -1.92 30.65
C SER A 30 21.58 -1.99 31.63
N PHE A 31 21.18 -3.18 32.03
CA PHE A 31 20.21 -3.35 33.11
C PHE A 31 20.76 -2.91 34.48
N SER A 32 22.07 -2.66 34.59
CA SER A 32 22.63 -1.89 35.72
C SER A 32 22.16 -0.43 35.73
N ASN A 33 21.71 0.10 34.60
CA ASN A 33 21.08 1.42 34.46
C ASN A 33 19.62 1.25 33.97
N LEU A 34 18.82 0.51 34.75
CA LEU A 34 17.40 0.28 34.47
C LEU A 34 16.61 1.58 34.28
N LYS A 35 16.99 2.65 34.99
CA LYS A 35 16.36 3.98 34.87
C LYS A 35 16.41 4.49 33.43
N LEU A 36 17.56 4.41 32.76
CA LEU A 36 17.70 4.83 31.37
C LEU A 36 16.82 4.00 30.42
N ILE A 37 16.72 2.69 30.64
CA ILE A 37 15.84 1.82 29.84
C ILE A 37 14.38 2.25 30.03
N LYS A 38 13.92 2.37 31.28
CA LYS A 38 12.56 2.80 31.64
C LYS A 38 12.20 4.14 31.00
N GLU A 39 13.08 5.14 31.08
CA GLU A 39 12.86 6.47 30.48
C GLU A 39 12.66 6.41 28.96
N ASN A 40 13.50 5.65 28.24
CA ASN A 40 13.40 5.57 26.78
C ASN A 40 12.20 4.74 26.32
N VAL A 41 11.86 3.69 27.07
CA VAL A 41 10.64 2.91 26.85
C VAL A 41 9.40 3.79 27.10
N PHE A 42 9.36 4.57 28.18
CA PHE A 42 8.30 5.53 28.48
C PHE A 42 8.05 6.50 27.34
N LEU A 43 9.10 7.15 26.83
CA LEU A 43 8.97 8.11 25.74
C LEU A 43 8.44 7.45 24.46
N THR A 44 8.86 6.21 24.17
CA THR A 44 8.30 5.46 23.05
C THR A 44 6.84 5.04 23.29
N GLN A 45 6.45 4.63 24.50
CA GLN A 45 5.05 4.35 24.82
C GLN A 45 4.15 5.58 24.66
N ARG A 46 4.61 6.74 25.13
CA ARG A 46 3.96 8.04 24.95
C ARG A 46 3.76 8.38 23.47
N GLU A 47 4.72 8.09 22.61
CA GLU A 47 4.58 8.30 21.16
C GLU A 47 3.55 7.37 20.52
N LEU A 48 3.52 6.10 20.96
CA LEU A 48 2.58 5.10 20.47
C LEU A 48 1.14 5.37 20.97
N ARG A 49 0.99 5.90 22.18
CA ARG A 49 -0.30 6.14 22.88
C ARG A 49 -0.32 7.48 23.62
N TYR A 50 -0.23 8.59 22.89
CA TYR A 50 -0.29 9.93 23.49
C TYR A 50 -1.67 10.24 24.10
N ASP A 51 -2.70 9.47 23.74
CA ASP A 51 -4.07 9.62 24.23
C ASP A 51 -4.27 9.15 25.67
N LEU A 52 -3.26 8.51 26.27
CA LEU A 52 -3.29 8.03 27.65
C LEU A 52 -2.53 9.00 28.58
N PRO A 53 -3.02 9.25 29.81
CA PRO A 53 -2.29 9.99 30.82
C PRO A 53 -1.02 9.27 31.28
N ASP A 54 -0.04 10.03 31.77
CA ASP A 54 1.30 9.55 32.17
C ASP A 54 1.25 8.42 33.18
N GLN A 55 0.37 8.51 34.17
CA GLN A 55 0.21 7.49 35.21
C GLN A 55 -0.05 6.10 34.63
N ILE A 56 -0.76 5.98 33.50
CA ILE A 56 -0.99 4.69 32.84
C ILE A 56 0.31 4.17 32.24
N HIS A 57 1.10 5.03 31.58
CA HIS A 57 2.40 4.65 31.02
C HIS A 57 3.37 4.23 32.11
N GLU A 58 3.47 5.00 33.19
CA GLU A 58 4.33 4.72 34.35
C GLU A 58 3.95 3.38 35.00
N ASN A 59 2.67 3.14 35.27
CA ASN A 59 2.22 1.89 35.87
C ASN A 59 2.50 0.67 34.98
N LEU A 60 2.36 0.80 33.66
CA LEU A 60 2.69 -0.29 32.72
C LEU A 60 4.20 -0.58 32.67
N ILE A 61 5.04 0.42 32.93
CA ILE A 61 6.50 0.25 32.98
C ILE A 61 6.89 -0.41 34.30
N GLU A 62 6.34 0.05 35.42
CA GLU A 62 6.61 -0.54 36.72
C GLU A 62 6.10 -1.99 36.82
N GLU A 63 4.93 -2.31 36.26
CA GLU A 63 4.46 -3.70 36.16
C GLU A 63 5.37 -4.55 35.28
N PHE A 64 5.83 -4.00 34.15
CA PHE A 64 6.67 -4.76 33.24
C PHE A 64 8.08 -5.02 33.81
N PHE A 65 8.71 -4.01 34.41
CA PHE A 65 10.04 -4.07 35.00
C PHE A 65 9.96 -4.34 36.52
N GLU A 66 9.76 -5.61 36.87
CA GLU A 66 9.71 -6.11 38.25
C GLU A 66 11.01 -5.86 39.04
N CYS A 67 10.90 -5.75 40.37
CA CYS A 67 12.05 -5.65 41.27
C CYS A 67 12.89 -6.95 41.29
N GLY A 68 14.16 -6.86 40.87
CA GLY A 68 15.13 -7.95 40.92
C GLY A 68 16.24 -7.78 39.87
N LYS A 69 17.36 -8.51 40.03
CA LYS A 69 18.44 -8.52 39.00
C LYS A 69 18.00 -9.38 37.81
N LYS A 70 17.26 -8.79 36.87
CA LYS A 70 16.86 -9.39 35.58
C LYS A 70 17.70 -8.81 34.44
N ASP A 71 17.94 -9.60 33.39
CA ASP A 71 18.84 -9.27 32.28
C ASP A 71 18.08 -9.13 30.94
N PHE A 72 18.80 -8.93 29.82
CA PHE A 72 18.16 -8.79 28.51
C PHE A 72 17.45 -10.08 28.09
N SER A 73 17.99 -11.25 28.43
CA SER A 73 17.36 -12.53 28.09
C SER A 73 15.96 -12.62 28.69
N TYR A 74 15.82 -12.30 29.97
CA TYR A 74 14.52 -12.30 30.65
C TYR A 74 13.51 -11.38 29.96
N TYR A 75 13.87 -10.13 29.71
CA TYR A 75 12.92 -9.16 29.15
C TYR A 75 12.59 -9.39 27.68
N ILE A 76 13.53 -9.88 26.87
CA ILE A 76 13.24 -10.29 25.48
C ILE A 76 12.24 -11.45 25.49
N ASN A 77 12.51 -12.50 26.26
CA ASN A 77 11.59 -13.64 26.39
C ASN A 77 10.21 -13.20 26.91
N LYS A 78 10.17 -12.37 27.97
CA LYS A 78 8.92 -11.79 28.52
C LYS A 78 8.14 -11.02 27.45
N CYS A 79 8.81 -10.20 26.64
CA CYS A 79 8.17 -9.45 25.55
C CYS A 79 7.58 -10.37 24.47
N VAL A 80 8.38 -11.29 23.94
CA VAL A 80 7.93 -12.20 22.87
C VAL A 80 6.79 -13.08 23.38
N LEU A 81 6.92 -13.67 24.58
CA LEU A 81 5.89 -14.49 25.20
C LEU A 81 4.59 -13.72 25.41
N ARG A 82 4.64 -12.47 25.92
CA ARG A 82 3.45 -11.68 26.21
C ARG A 82 2.69 -11.33 24.93
N ILE A 83 3.40 -10.95 23.87
CA ILE A 83 2.78 -10.68 22.56
C ILE A 83 2.26 -12.00 21.94
N LYS A 84 3.05 -13.07 21.97
CA LYS A 84 2.68 -14.36 21.37
C LYS A 84 1.47 -14.98 22.06
N LYS A 85 1.46 -15.09 23.40
CA LYS A 85 0.30 -15.59 24.17
C LYS A 85 -0.97 -14.78 23.93
N LYS A 86 -0.83 -13.48 23.68
CA LYS A 86 -1.97 -12.62 23.34
C LYS A 86 -2.53 -12.98 21.97
N TYR A 87 -1.73 -12.91 20.91
CA TYR A 87 -2.23 -12.99 19.53
C TYR A 87 -2.24 -14.37 18.91
N PHE A 88 -1.46 -15.33 19.41
CA PHE A 88 -1.33 -16.65 18.82
C PHE A 88 -2.09 -17.69 19.66
N ASP A 89 -2.71 -18.65 18.98
CA ASP A 89 -3.23 -19.86 19.62
C ASP A 89 -2.12 -20.90 19.87
N ASN A 90 -2.48 -22.03 20.47
CA ASN A 90 -1.54 -23.11 20.80
C ASN A 90 -0.98 -23.81 19.54
N GLU A 91 -1.65 -23.69 18.39
CA GLU A 91 -1.19 -24.25 17.12
C GLU A 91 -0.23 -23.29 16.38
N GLY A 92 -0.09 -22.04 16.84
CA GLY A 92 0.78 -21.04 16.23
C GLY A 92 0.10 -20.17 15.17
N TYR A 93 -1.24 -20.16 15.10
CA TYR A 93 -2.00 -19.26 14.24
C TYR A 93 -2.45 -18.00 14.98
N ILE A 94 -2.73 -16.93 14.24
CA ILE A 94 -3.29 -15.71 14.82
C ILE A 94 -4.75 -15.98 15.26
N LYS A 95 -5.07 -15.65 16.51
CA LYS A 95 -6.43 -15.65 17.04
C LYS A 95 -7.32 -14.73 16.23
N LYS A 96 -8.43 -15.28 15.73
CA LYS A 96 -9.29 -14.64 14.73
C LYS A 96 -9.80 -13.28 15.19
N GLU A 97 -10.27 -13.21 16.43
CA GLU A 97 -10.86 -12.03 17.06
C GLU A 97 -9.85 -10.90 17.29
N LEU A 98 -8.55 -11.21 17.28
CA LEU A 98 -7.47 -10.25 17.51
C LEU A 98 -6.69 -9.88 16.24
N TYR A 99 -7.00 -10.47 15.08
CA TYR A 99 -6.26 -10.24 13.84
C TYR A 99 -6.19 -8.76 13.43
N LEU A 100 -7.27 -8.01 13.60
CA LEU A 100 -7.30 -6.57 13.25
C LEU A 100 -6.33 -5.75 14.11
N ASN A 101 -6.16 -6.12 15.38
CA ASN A 101 -5.17 -5.51 16.28
C ASN A 101 -3.76 -6.00 15.92
N TRP A 102 -3.60 -7.28 15.59
CA TRP A 102 -2.35 -7.84 15.10
C TRP A 102 -1.81 -7.12 13.87
N ASN A 103 -2.66 -6.84 12.86
CA ASN A 103 -2.26 -6.10 11.67
C ASN A 103 -1.67 -4.71 11.99
N ASN A 104 -2.10 -4.06 13.09
CA ASN A 104 -1.50 -2.80 13.54
C ASN A 104 -0.09 -2.98 14.11
N ILE A 105 0.23 -4.14 14.70
CA ILE A 105 1.56 -4.43 15.27
C ILE A 105 2.60 -4.63 14.17
N LEU A 106 2.18 -5.22 13.05
CA LEU A 106 3.05 -5.48 11.89
C LEU A 106 3.65 -4.19 11.30
N THR A 107 3.09 -3.01 11.59
CA THR A 107 3.70 -1.75 11.17
C THR A 107 4.96 -1.43 11.95
N LEU A 108 5.08 -1.90 13.20
CA LEU A 108 6.17 -1.55 14.10
C LEU A 108 7.27 -2.62 14.15
N VAL A 109 6.89 -3.89 14.29
CA VAL A 109 7.81 -5.00 14.51
C VAL A 109 7.54 -6.09 13.47
N PRO A 110 8.55 -6.59 12.75
CA PRO A 110 8.40 -7.70 11.82
C PRO A 110 7.84 -8.96 12.50
N PRO A 111 6.95 -9.72 11.86
CA PRO A 111 6.28 -10.86 12.49
C PRO A 111 7.20 -12.06 12.79
N ILE A 112 8.31 -12.18 12.05
CA ILE A 112 9.14 -13.39 12.06
C ILE A 112 9.73 -13.75 13.44
N ILE A 113 9.95 -12.77 14.30
CA ILE A 113 10.41 -12.98 15.69
C ILE A 113 9.39 -13.81 16.50
N PHE A 114 8.11 -13.50 16.38
CA PHE A 114 7.04 -14.17 17.14
C PHE A 114 6.81 -15.58 16.60
N ASN A 115 6.87 -15.69 15.28
CA ASN A 115 6.78 -16.93 14.52
C ASN A 115 7.84 -17.96 14.91
N CYS A 116 9.09 -17.53 15.09
CA CYS A 116 10.21 -18.44 15.41
C CYS A 116 10.38 -18.71 16.91
N TYR A 117 9.64 -18.02 17.78
CA TYR A 117 9.76 -18.23 19.22
C TYR A 117 9.20 -19.60 19.64
N PRO A 118 9.97 -20.43 20.36
CA PRO A 118 9.49 -21.75 20.78
C PRO A 118 8.36 -21.61 21.82
N LEU A 119 7.21 -22.22 21.58
CA LEU A 119 6.20 -22.46 22.61
C LEU A 119 6.16 -23.96 22.94
N GLU A 120 5.86 -24.29 24.19
CA GLU A 120 5.55 -25.67 24.58
C GLU A 120 4.42 -26.20 23.68
N ASN A 121 4.66 -27.35 23.03
CA ASN A 121 3.73 -28.04 22.14
C ASN A 121 3.34 -27.30 20.83
N SER A 122 3.94 -26.16 20.47
CA SER A 122 3.66 -25.54 19.17
C SER A 122 4.34 -26.30 18.04
N LYS A 123 3.58 -26.75 17.04
CA LYS A 123 4.16 -27.16 15.76
C LYS A 123 4.78 -25.91 15.13
N GLN A 124 6.09 -25.93 14.89
CA GLN A 124 6.73 -24.86 14.15
C GLN A 124 6.05 -24.78 12.77
N THR A 125 5.40 -23.66 12.48
CA THR A 125 4.78 -23.42 11.18
C THR A 125 5.86 -23.46 10.11
N ASN A 126 5.61 -24.18 9.02
CA ASN A 126 6.57 -24.31 7.93
C ASN A 126 6.62 -22.99 7.15
N PHE A 127 7.52 -22.09 7.51
CA PHE A 127 7.75 -20.84 6.77
C PHE A 127 8.41 -21.14 5.41
N PHE A 128 7.60 -21.22 4.36
CA PHE A 128 8.13 -21.47 3.01
C PHE A 128 8.64 -20.18 2.36
N TYR A 129 7.78 -19.20 2.11
CA TYR A 129 8.12 -18.00 1.33
C TYR A 129 7.50 -16.70 1.85
N SER A 130 6.80 -16.75 2.99
CA SER A 130 6.21 -15.57 3.62
C SER A 130 6.51 -15.60 5.11
N SER A 131 6.69 -14.42 5.69
CA SER A 131 6.82 -14.20 7.13
C SER A 131 5.50 -13.79 7.79
N LEU A 132 4.44 -13.52 7.00
CA LEU A 132 3.15 -13.00 7.50
C LEU A 132 2.30 -14.14 8.09
N PRO A 133 2.15 -14.25 9.43
CA PRO A 133 1.34 -15.30 10.01
C PRO A 133 -0.13 -15.10 9.65
N ILE A 134 -0.81 -16.20 9.40
CA ILE A 134 -2.21 -16.22 9.00
C ILE A 134 -3.09 -16.66 10.19
N PRO A 135 -4.32 -16.15 10.30
CA PRO A 135 -5.35 -16.76 11.11
C PRO A 135 -5.88 -18.02 10.40
N LYS A 136 -6.16 -19.07 11.18
CA LYS A 136 -6.73 -20.32 10.67
C LYS A 136 -8.23 -20.27 10.76
N ASP A 137 -8.93 -20.41 9.64
CA ASP A 137 -10.38 -20.45 9.58
C ASP A 137 -10.84 -21.49 8.56
N ILE A 138 -11.18 -22.67 9.05
CA ILE A 138 -11.59 -23.83 8.24
C ILE A 138 -12.71 -23.48 7.27
N GLU A 139 -13.65 -22.62 7.69
CA GLU A 139 -14.80 -22.26 6.88
C GLU A 139 -14.39 -21.30 5.76
N LEU A 140 -13.61 -20.25 6.08
CA LEU A 140 -13.10 -19.34 5.07
C LEU A 140 -12.14 -20.03 4.10
N GLU A 141 -11.26 -20.90 4.59
CA GLU A 141 -10.36 -21.71 3.77
C GLU A 141 -11.15 -22.59 2.80
N ALA A 142 -12.20 -23.26 3.26
CA ALA A 142 -13.07 -24.06 2.38
C ALA A 142 -13.78 -23.20 1.31
N LEU A 143 -14.14 -21.96 1.64
CA LEU A 143 -14.77 -21.02 0.71
C LEU A 143 -13.77 -20.49 -0.33
N THR A 144 -12.51 -20.26 0.05
CA THR A 144 -11.50 -19.55 -0.76
C THR A 144 -10.53 -20.46 -1.51
N LYS A 145 -10.40 -21.73 -1.11
CA LYS A 145 -9.45 -22.70 -1.69
C LYS A 145 -9.49 -22.74 -3.21
N SER A 146 -8.38 -22.32 -3.83
CA SER A 146 -8.14 -22.26 -5.28
C SER A 146 -9.20 -21.47 -6.08
N LYS A 147 -9.76 -20.43 -5.46
CA LYS A 147 -10.85 -19.65 -6.07
C LYS A 147 -10.61 -18.15 -6.08
N MET A 148 -9.68 -17.64 -5.26
CA MET A 148 -9.53 -16.19 -5.14
C MET A 148 -8.88 -15.60 -6.39
N ILE A 149 -9.42 -14.46 -6.82
CA ILE A 149 -8.94 -13.69 -7.97
C ILE A 149 -8.39 -12.38 -7.45
N GLU A 150 -7.08 -12.15 -7.65
CA GLU A 150 -6.45 -10.86 -7.37
C GLU A 150 -6.60 -9.96 -8.58
N THR A 151 -7.36 -8.87 -8.45
CA THR A 151 -7.66 -7.92 -9.55
C THR A 151 -6.87 -6.61 -9.45
N HIS A 152 -6.20 -6.35 -8.32
CA HIS A 152 -5.48 -5.09 -8.09
C HIS A 152 -4.21 -5.36 -7.29
N LEU A 153 -3.16 -5.76 -8.00
CA LEU A 153 -1.83 -5.98 -7.43
C LEU A 153 -0.78 -5.10 -8.11
N HIS A 154 -0.28 -4.10 -7.39
CA HIS A 154 0.84 -3.29 -7.86
C HIS A 154 2.13 -4.09 -7.78
N ILE A 155 2.83 -4.25 -8.91
CA ILE A 155 4.08 -5.03 -8.88
C ILE A 155 5.14 -4.35 -8.01
N ASN A 156 5.14 -3.02 -7.93
CA ASN A 156 6.06 -2.29 -7.08
C ASN A 156 5.39 -2.08 -5.72
N GLY A 157 5.82 -2.79 -4.68
CA GLY A 157 5.09 -2.81 -3.39
C GLY A 157 4.62 -4.20 -2.93
N THR A 158 5.07 -5.26 -3.59
CA THR A 158 4.66 -6.65 -3.29
C THR A 158 5.59 -7.34 -2.30
N SER A 159 6.89 -7.03 -2.32
CA SER A 159 7.87 -7.71 -1.46
C SER A 159 7.64 -7.44 0.03
N GLU A 160 7.67 -8.46 0.87
CA GLU A 160 7.74 -8.27 2.31
C GLU A 160 9.04 -7.56 2.71
N THR A 161 9.00 -6.82 3.82
CA THR A 161 10.17 -6.09 4.34
C THR A 161 11.39 -7.00 4.51
N ILE A 162 11.19 -8.26 4.89
CA ILE A 162 12.28 -9.20 5.18
C ILE A 162 13.17 -9.47 3.95
N TYR A 163 12.59 -9.53 2.75
CA TYR A 163 13.36 -9.67 1.50
C TYR A 163 14.25 -8.46 1.25
N ASN A 164 13.71 -7.26 1.49
CA ASN A 164 14.44 -6.01 1.36
C ASN A 164 15.51 -5.87 2.45
N TRP A 165 15.24 -6.34 3.68
CA TRP A 165 16.19 -6.36 4.78
C TRP A 165 17.45 -7.14 4.41
N HIS A 166 17.30 -8.41 4.03
CA HIS A 166 18.44 -9.23 3.63
C HIS A 166 19.13 -8.71 2.38
N TYR A 167 18.38 -8.17 1.41
CA TYR A 167 19.00 -7.54 0.26
C TYR A 167 19.96 -6.41 0.66
N PHE A 168 19.52 -5.52 1.54
CA PHE A 168 20.32 -4.37 1.99
C PHE A 168 21.53 -4.84 2.81
N LEU A 169 21.38 -5.83 3.68
CA LEU A 169 22.49 -6.43 4.43
C LEU A 169 23.52 -7.10 3.51
N ASP A 170 23.06 -7.84 2.49
CA ASP A 170 23.94 -8.53 1.55
C ASP A 170 24.66 -7.54 0.60
N ASN A 171 24.12 -6.32 0.40
CA ASN A 171 24.60 -5.33 -0.59
C ASN A 171 24.81 -3.91 0.02
N LEU A 172 25.59 -3.79 1.10
CA LEU A 172 25.71 -2.55 1.90
C LEU A 172 26.15 -1.30 1.11
N ASP A 173 27.07 -1.42 0.15
CA ASP A 173 27.51 -0.26 -0.64
C ASP A 173 26.39 0.28 -1.53
N GLN A 174 25.67 -0.62 -2.19
CA GLN A 174 24.50 -0.29 -2.99
C GLN A 174 23.35 0.24 -2.12
N ALA A 175 23.19 -0.33 -0.92
CA ALA A 175 22.23 0.15 0.07
C ALA A 175 22.52 1.61 0.47
N TYR A 176 23.78 1.98 0.70
CA TYR A 176 24.16 3.36 1.04
C TYR A 176 23.80 4.34 -0.06
N LEU A 177 24.14 4.03 -1.32
CA LEU A 177 23.80 4.88 -2.47
C LEU A 177 22.29 5.05 -2.59
N THR A 178 21.54 3.95 -2.47
CA THR A 178 20.07 3.94 -2.53
C THR A 178 19.46 4.78 -1.43
N LEU A 179 19.88 4.59 -0.17
CA LEU A 179 19.38 5.36 0.97
C LEU A 179 19.71 6.85 0.83
N LYS A 180 20.92 7.19 0.37
CA LYS A 180 21.35 8.57 0.16
C LYS A 180 20.49 9.26 -0.91
N ASP A 181 20.22 8.58 -2.02
CA ASP A 181 19.42 9.14 -3.10
C ASP A 181 17.92 9.23 -2.73
N SER A 182 17.40 8.21 -2.04
CA SER A 182 16.05 8.23 -1.50
C SER A 182 15.84 9.38 -0.50
N PHE A 183 16.81 9.60 0.41
CA PHE A 183 16.76 10.66 1.41
C PHE A 183 16.70 12.06 0.78
N LYS A 184 17.42 12.31 -0.32
CA LYS A 184 17.38 13.61 -1.03
C LYS A 184 15.97 13.96 -1.52
N GLY A 185 15.22 12.98 -2.02
CA GLY A 185 13.86 13.18 -2.54
C GLY A 185 12.77 13.03 -1.49
N ASN A 186 13.01 12.26 -0.42
CA ASN A 186 12.00 11.79 0.51
C ASN A 186 12.40 11.98 1.99
N ALA A 187 13.20 12.99 2.33
CA ALA A 187 13.70 13.22 3.69
C ALA A 187 12.63 13.14 4.79
N ILE A 188 11.40 13.60 4.52
CA ILE A 188 10.29 13.53 5.47
C ILE A 188 9.99 12.09 5.90
N LEU A 189 10.05 11.11 4.98
CA LEU A 189 9.85 9.68 5.30
C LEU A 189 10.87 9.18 6.33
N PHE A 190 12.12 9.62 6.20
CA PHE A 190 13.21 9.20 7.09
C PHE A 190 13.12 9.91 8.44
N LYS A 191 12.96 11.24 8.42
CA LYS A 191 12.91 12.08 9.63
C LYS A 191 11.73 11.74 10.53
N GLN A 192 10.55 11.48 9.95
CA GLN A 192 9.37 11.08 10.75
C GLN A 192 9.55 9.71 11.44
N ASN A 193 10.52 8.91 10.99
CA ASN A 193 10.90 7.63 11.58
C ASN A 193 12.20 7.72 12.42
N GLY A 194 12.71 8.93 12.69
CA GLY A 194 13.90 9.15 13.51
C GLY A 194 15.23 8.88 12.81
N ILE A 195 15.26 8.97 11.46
CA ILE A 195 16.48 8.84 10.66
C ILE A 195 16.84 10.21 10.07
N ASP A 196 17.73 10.93 10.77
CA ASP A 196 18.22 12.23 10.33
C ASP A 196 19.54 12.14 9.54
N ASN A 197 20.30 11.05 9.75
CA ASN A 197 21.61 10.83 9.15
C ASN A 197 21.70 9.43 8.54
N ILE A 198 21.92 9.38 7.21
CA ILE A 198 22.03 8.13 6.47
C ILE A 198 23.30 7.34 6.80
N LYS A 199 24.39 8.02 7.18
CA LYS A 199 25.63 7.35 7.57
C LYS A 199 25.41 6.54 8.84
N ASP A 200 24.77 7.14 9.84
CA ASP A 200 24.46 6.48 11.10
C ASP A 200 23.51 5.30 10.87
N PHE A 201 22.53 5.44 9.96
CA PHE A 201 21.63 4.36 9.59
C PHE A 201 22.34 3.21 8.85
N ILE A 202 23.30 3.51 7.97
CA ILE A 202 24.14 2.49 7.35
C ILE A 202 25.00 1.76 8.38
N ASP A 203 25.52 2.46 9.38
CA ASP A 203 26.31 1.82 10.43
C ASP A 203 25.43 0.88 11.28
N ILE A 204 24.14 1.21 11.47
CA ILE A 204 23.15 0.28 12.06
C ILE A 204 22.98 -0.98 11.20
N LEU A 205 22.83 -0.84 9.87
CA LEU A 205 22.69 -1.98 8.96
C LEU A 205 23.94 -2.86 8.94
N LYS A 206 25.13 -2.25 8.93
CA LYS A 206 26.41 -2.96 9.05
C LYS A 206 26.43 -3.81 10.31
N LYS A 207 26.20 -3.20 11.48
CA LYS A 207 26.18 -3.91 12.76
C LYS A 207 25.19 -5.08 12.74
N SER A 208 24.00 -4.84 12.20
CA SER A 208 22.96 -5.86 12.07
C SER A 208 23.39 -7.04 11.19
N LYS A 209 24.12 -6.78 10.09
CA LYS A 209 24.69 -7.84 9.23
C LYS A 209 25.66 -8.73 10.01
N TYR A 210 26.62 -8.13 10.73
CA TYR A 210 27.61 -8.93 11.46
C TYR A 210 26.96 -9.73 12.59
N ILE A 211 26.01 -9.15 13.30
CA ILE A 211 25.22 -9.86 14.32
C ILE A 211 24.53 -11.06 13.69
N PHE A 212 23.86 -10.86 12.55
CA PHE A 212 23.16 -11.90 11.83
C PHE A 212 24.12 -13.03 11.38
N GLU A 213 25.22 -12.69 10.72
CA GLU A 213 26.18 -13.69 10.23
C GLU A 213 26.89 -14.42 11.38
N TYR A 214 27.25 -13.71 12.45
CA TYR A 214 27.86 -14.33 13.63
C TYR A 214 26.93 -15.36 14.27
N ILE A 215 25.68 -14.99 14.54
CA ILE A 215 24.71 -15.95 15.11
C ILE A 215 24.40 -17.07 14.11
N LEU A 216 24.38 -16.80 12.80
CA LEU A 216 24.06 -17.85 11.82
C LEU A 216 25.17 -18.90 11.67
N TYR A 217 26.43 -18.48 11.78
CA TYR A 217 27.61 -19.33 11.50
C TYR A 217 28.44 -19.69 12.74
N GLU A 218 28.28 -19.01 13.87
CA GLU A 218 29.15 -19.12 15.07
C GLU A 218 28.35 -19.06 16.38
N VAL A 219 27.52 -20.08 16.61
CA VAL A 219 26.67 -20.19 17.81
C VAL A 219 27.41 -20.76 19.02
N ASP A 220 28.63 -21.28 18.84
CA ASP A 220 29.40 -21.86 19.93
C ASP A 220 29.87 -20.77 20.89
N PHE A 221 29.44 -20.89 22.15
CA PHE A 221 29.70 -19.91 23.19
C PHE A 221 31.21 -19.76 23.45
N ASN A 222 31.76 -18.58 23.16
CA ASN A 222 33.13 -18.23 23.52
C ASN A 222 33.14 -17.00 24.47
N PRO A 223 33.51 -17.15 25.75
CA PRO A 223 33.59 -16.04 26.70
C PRO A 223 34.46 -14.88 26.25
N ASN A 224 35.49 -15.14 25.43
CA ASN A 224 36.39 -14.10 24.93
C ASN A 224 35.72 -13.17 23.92
N ASP A 225 34.69 -13.64 23.20
CA ASP A 225 33.95 -12.82 22.23
C ASP A 225 33.08 -11.76 22.94
N TYR A 226 32.77 -11.92 24.24
CA TYR A 226 31.97 -10.95 25.01
C TYR A 226 32.58 -9.54 24.98
N LYS A 227 33.87 -9.42 25.30
CA LYS A 227 34.57 -8.12 25.35
C LYS A 227 34.65 -7.48 23.96
N GLU A 228 34.84 -8.30 22.91
CA GLU A 228 34.86 -7.85 21.52
C GLU A 228 33.48 -7.28 21.11
N TRP A 229 32.40 -8.00 21.41
CA TRP A 229 31.03 -7.56 21.07
C TRP A 229 30.55 -6.36 21.89
N GLU A 230 30.90 -6.27 23.18
CA GLU A 230 30.58 -5.10 24.00
C GLU A 230 31.29 -3.84 23.47
N LYS A 231 32.56 -3.96 23.05
CA LYS A 231 33.30 -2.90 22.36
C LYS A 231 32.66 -2.58 21.00
N TYR A 232 32.22 -3.58 20.25
CA TYR A 232 31.61 -3.38 18.94
C TYR A 232 30.28 -2.62 19.02
N LEU A 233 29.39 -3.03 19.92
CA LEU A 233 28.13 -2.33 20.18
C LEU A 233 28.35 -0.88 20.66
N SER A 234 29.36 -0.65 21.51
CA SER A 234 29.70 0.67 22.08
C SER A 234 30.53 1.59 21.16
N SER A 235 31.18 1.08 20.12
CA SER A 235 31.96 1.90 19.17
C SER A 235 31.09 2.59 18.10
N THR A 236 31.51 3.77 17.62
CA THR A 236 30.90 4.43 16.44
C THR A 236 31.33 3.72 15.15
N ILE A 237 32.61 3.34 15.03
CA ILE A 237 33.15 2.46 13.98
C ILE A 237 34.41 1.81 14.54
N ILE A 238 34.47 0.48 14.63
CA ILE A 238 35.68 -0.30 14.32
C ILE A 238 35.21 -1.62 13.72
N PHE A 239 35.40 -1.78 12.41
CA PHE A 239 35.30 -3.06 11.71
C PHE A 239 36.33 -3.99 12.35
N ASP A 240 35.89 -4.95 13.17
CA ASP A 240 36.82 -5.93 13.74
C ASP A 240 37.18 -6.94 12.64
N LYS A 241 38.33 -6.71 12.01
CA LYS A 241 38.86 -7.57 10.95
C LYS A 241 39.05 -9.00 11.45
N HIS A 242 39.34 -9.21 12.73
CA HIS A 242 39.49 -10.55 13.31
C HIS A 242 38.15 -11.27 13.40
N LEU A 243 37.11 -10.59 13.88
CA LEU A 243 35.77 -11.15 13.96
C LEU A 243 35.23 -11.51 12.57
N GLN A 244 35.45 -10.64 11.57
CA GLN A 244 35.06 -10.94 10.19
C GLN A 244 35.81 -12.16 9.62
N ILE A 245 37.11 -12.29 9.89
CA ILE A 245 37.89 -13.45 9.46
C ILE A 245 37.36 -14.74 10.09
N LYS A 246 37.00 -14.72 11.39
CA LYS A 246 36.37 -15.87 12.07
C LYS A 246 35.07 -16.27 11.37
N ILE A 247 34.17 -15.32 11.14
CA ILE A 247 32.88 -15.55 10.46
C ILE A 247 33.10 -16.09 9.04
N ASP A 248 34.00 -15.48 8.26
CA ASP A 248 34.29 -15.89 6.89
C ASP A 248 34.88 -17.31 6.80
N ALA A 249 35.74 -17.69 7.76
CA ALA A 249 36.28 -19.04 7.84
C ALA A 249 35.17 -20.06 8.10
N LYS A 250 34.27 -19.79 9.05
CA LYS A 250 33.14 -20.67 9.40
C LYS A 250 32.10 -20.74 8.28
N LYS A 251 31.82 -19.63 7.61
CA LYS A 251 30.97 -19.57 6.42
C LYS A 251 31.49 -20.43 5.27
N ARG A 252 32.82 -20.56 5.11
CA ARG A 252 33.43 -21.48 4.13
C ARG A 252 33.32 -22.95 4.57
N GLN A 253 33.38 -23.22 5.87
CA GLN A 253 33.25 -24.57 6.44
C GLN A 253 31.79 -25.07 6.38
N GLN A 254 30.83 -24.22 6.73
CA GLN A 254 29.42 -24.55 6.76
C GLN A 254 28.76 -24.32 5.39
N LYS A 255 28.51 -25.40 4.64
CA LYS A 255 27.71 -25.37 3.39
C LYS A 255 26.20 -25.18 3.68
N ILE A 256 25.82 -24.11 4.36
CA ILE A 256 24.40 -23.79 4.56
C ILE A 256 23.77 -23.46 3.20
N ASN A 257 22.70 -24.18 2.84
CA ASN A 257 21.94 -23.89 1.62
C ASN A 257 21.20 -22.55 1.77
N ASN A 258 21.85 -21.47 1.36
CA ASN A 258 21.40 -20.09 1.54
C ASN A 258 20.38 -19.60 0.49
N LYS A 259 19.76 -20.50 -0.29
CA LYS A 259 18.89 -20.08 -1.41
C LYS A 259 17.57 -19.43 -0.97
N ASN A 260 17.07 -19.74 0.23
CA ASN A 260 15.81 -19.16 0.72
C ASN A 260 16.09 -18.14 1.85
N ILE A 261 15.71 -16.88 1.60
CA ILE A 261 15.89 -15.75 2.53
C ILE A 261 15.12 -15.97 3.84
N ILE A 262 13.86 -16.41 3.76
CA ILE A 262 13.03 -16.66 4.94
C ILE A 262 13.67 -17.76 5.80
N TYR A 263 14.18 -18.83 5.18
CA TYR A 263 14.83 -19.91 5.90
C TYR A 263 16.09 -19.46 6.66
N ARG A 264 16.89 -18.56 6.07
CA ARG A 264 18.06 -17.97 6.75
C ARG A 264 17.65 -17.24 8.03
N GLU A 265 16.59 -16.43 7.96
CA GLU A 265 16.07 -15.67 9.11
C GLU A 265 15.46 -16.59 10.18
N VAL A 266 14.68 -17.60 9.78
CA VAL A 266 14.12 -18.60 10.71
C VAL A 266 15.23 -19.35 11.43
N ARG A 267 16.27 -19.77 10.71
CA ARG A 267 17.43 -20.43 11.32
C ARG A 267 18.14 -19.53 12.32
N PHE A 268 18.36 -18.26 11.99
CA PHE A 268 18.93 -17.27 12.90
C PHE A 268 18.13 -17.17 14.20
N TYR A 269 16.80 -16.99 14.12
CA TYR A 269 15.95 -16.89 15.31
C TYR A 269 15.91 -18.18 16.12
N ASN A 270 15.85 -19.35 15.48
CA ASN A 270 15.87 -20.64 16.18
C ASN A 270 17.18 -20.83 16.96
N LEU A 271 18.32 -20.52 16.33
CA LEU A 271 19.62 -20.65 16.97
C LEU A 271 19.73 -19.72 18.18
N ILE A 272 19.37 -18.44 18.04
CA ILE A 272 19.52 -17.48 19.13
C ILE A 272 18.54 -17.73 20.28
N PHE A 273 17.29 -18.14 20.01
CA PHE A 273 16.34 -18.47 21.06
C PHE A 273 16.77 -19.71 21.85
N ASN A 274 17.32 -20.72 21.17
CA ASN A 274 17.90 -21.88 21.86
C ASN A 274 19.11 -21.48 22.73
N THR A 275 19.97 -20.58 22.24
CA THR A 275 21.15 -20.12 22.99
C THR A 275 20.78 -19.39 24.28
N ILE A 276 19.77 -18.52 24.25
CA ILE A 276 19.39 -17.68 25.40
C ILE A 276 18.39 -18.33 26.35
N ALA A 277 17.92 -19.55 26.05
CA ALA A 277 16.90 -20.25 26.84
C ALA A 277 17.35 -20.62 28.27
N ASP A 278 18.64 -20.88 28.49
CA ASP A 278 19.15 -21.34 29.79
C ASP A 278 19.30 -20.24 30.86
N PHE A 279 18.93 -18.98 30.54
CA PHE A 279 19.09 -17.81 31.43
C PHE A 279 20.50 -17.68 32.08
N ASP A 280 21.54 -18.12 31.37
CA ASP A 280 22.93 -17.96 31.81
C ASP A 280 23.38 -16.51 31.57
N VAL A 281 23.67 -15.78 32.65
CA VAL A 281 24.15 -14.39 32.64
C VAL A 281 25.39 -14.22 31.74
N ARG A 282 26.21 -15.26 31.57
CA ARG A 282 27.37 -15.23 30.66
C ARG A 282 26.96 -15.11 29.19
N LYS A 283 25.72 -15.47 28.85
CA LYS A 283 25.12 -15.38 27.51
C LYS A 283 24.32 -14.08 27.30
N ASP A 284 24.30 -13.14 28.25
CA ASP A 284 23.54 -11.87 28.14
C ASP A 284 23.94 -11.03 26.91
N ILE A 285 25.20 -11.14 26.46
CA ILE A 285 25.64 -10.46 25.24
C ILE A 285 24.83 -10.88 24.01
N TYR A 286 24.47 -12.16 23.86
CA TYR A 286 23.65 -12.65 22.75
C TYR A 286 22.23 -12.05 22.80
N SER A 287 21.69 -11.86 24.00
CA SER A 287 20.42 -11.17 24.21
C SER A 287 20.50 -9.70 23.81
N LYS A 288 21.59 -9.01 24.16
CA LYS A 288 21.87 -7.64 23.68
C LYS A 288 22.01 -7.57 22.16
N LEU A 289 22.74 -8.50 21.55
CA LEU A 289 22.89 -8.56 20.09
C LEU A 289 21.54 -8.79 19.41
N LEU A 290 20.71 -9.70 19.94
CA LEU A 290 19.36 -9.95 19.45
C LEU A 290 18.47 -8.72 19.59
N HIS A 291 18.47 -8.05 20.74
CA HIS A 291 17.66 -6.85 20.95
C HIS A 291 18.08 -5.69 20.06
N TYR A 292 19.40 -5.49 19.86
CA TYR A 292 19.90 -4.54 18.86
C TYR A 292 19.37 -4.87 17.46
N TYR A 293 19.46 -6.14 17.05
CA TYR A 293 18.99 -6.60 15.75
C TYR A 293 17.49 -6.35 15.56
N ILE A 294 16.66 -6.66 16.56
CA ILE A 294 15.20 -6.42 16.54
C ILE A 294 14.88 -4.93 16.41
N LEU A 295 15.56 -4.07 17.17
CA LEU A 295 15.38 -2.62 17.09
C LEU A 295 15.76 -2.07 15.70
N ALA A 296 16.88 -2.54 15.15
CA ALA A 296 17.34 -2.17 13.82
C ALA A 296 16.38 -2.63 12.72
N GLN A 297 15.91 -3.88 12.80
CA GLN A 297 14.93 -4.44 11.87
C GLN A 297 13.58 -3.71 11.96
N SER A 298 13.15 -3.33 13.18
CA SER A 298 11.94 -2.54 13.41
C SER A 298 12.06 -1.12 12.85
N LEU A 299 13.22 -0.46 13.02
CA LEU A 299 13.49 0.84 12.38
C LEU A 299 13.45 0.73 10.85
N PHE A 300 14.07 -0.31 10.29
CA PHE A 300 14.03 -0.57 8.85
C PHE A 300 12.60 -0.82 8.37
N ASN A 301 11.80 -1.62 9.09
CA ASN A 301 10.40 -1.90 8.76
C ASN A 301 9.57 -0.62 8.60
N LYS A 302 9.84 0.40 9.41
CA LYS A 302 9.13 1.70 9.36
C LYS A 302 9.37 2.52 8.08
N LEU A 303 10.39 2.20 7.29
CA LEU A 303 10.63 2.79 5.97
C LEU A 303 9.87 2.08 4.84
N PHE A 304 9.45 0.84 5.06
CA PHE A 304 8.84 -0.02 4.05
C PHE A 304 7.33 -0.16 4.29
N VAL A 305 6.90 -0.30 5.54
CA VAL A 305 5.50 -0.53 5.93
C VAL A 305 4.85 0.76 6.39
N GLN A 306 3.63 1.02 5.94
CA GLN A 306 2.91 2.23 6.31
C GLN A 306 2.56 2.24 7.80
N GLN A 307 3.02 3.28 8.50
CA GLN A 307 2.81 3.43 9.94
C GLN A 307 1.39 3.91 10.25
N LEU A 308 0.90 3.59 11.46
CA LEU A 308 -0.39 4.10 11.93
C LEU A 308 -0.47 5.63 11.96
N SER A 309 0.67 6.31 12.19
CA SER A 309 0.76 7.77 12.16
C SER A 309 0.88 8.36 10.76
N GLN A 310 1.19 7.54 9.75
CA GLN A 310 1.36 7.93 8.36
C GLN A 310 0.01 7.88 7.63
N TYR A 311 -0.82 8.90 7.87
CA TYR A 311 -2.19 8.94 7.37
C TYR A 311 -2.35 9.80 6.10
N GLY A 312 -3.18 9.35 5.16
CA GLY A 312 -3.45 10.03 3.89
C GLY A 312 -2.59 9.53 2.72
N PHE A 313 -3.08 9.74 1.49
CA PHE A 313 -2.40 9.24 0.28
C PHE A 313 -0.98 9.80 0.13
N SER A 314 -0.76 11.05 0.52
CA SER A 314 0.57 11.66 0.47
C SER A 314 1.59 10.96 1.38
N GLN A 315 1.16 10.31 2.47
CA GLN A 315 2.05 9.53 3.34
C GLN A 315 2.37 8.17 2.72
N PHE A 316 1.37 7.48 2.19
CA PHE A 316 1.56 6.27 1.37
C PHE A 316 2.52 6.53 0.20
N GLN A 317 2.28 7.61 -0.55
CA GLN A 317 3.09 8.00 -1.71
C GLN A 317 4.57 8.21 -1.35
N ARG A 318 4.91 8.69 -0.13
CA ARG A 318 6.31 8.84 0.28
C ARG A 318 7.05 7.50 0.33
N ILE A 319 6.37 6.43 0.71
CA ILE A 319 6.93 5.08 0.73
C ILE A 319 7.17 4.60 -0.70
N THR A 320 6.19 4.74 -1.59
CA THR A 320 6.33 4.34 -2.99
C THR A 320 7.38 5.17 -3.74
N ASP A 321 7.40 6.49 -3.54
CA ASP A 321 8.36 7.41 -4.17
C ASP A 321 9.77 7.30 -3.58
N SER A 322 9.94 6.57 -2.46
CA SER A 322 11.25 6.30 -1.85
C SER A 322 12.13 5.40 -2.73
N LYS A 323 11.52 4.55 -3.57
CA LYS A 323 12.19 3.55 -4.42
C LYS A 323 13.12 2.59 -3.68
N LEU A 324 12.96 2.48 -2.36
CA LEU A 324 13.80 1.57 -1.55
C LEU A 324 13.57 0.11 -1.96
N ARG A 325 12.33 -0.24 -2.34
CA ARG A 325 11.94 -1.59 -2.79
C ARG A 325 12.45 -1.95 -4.18
N ASP A 326 12.59 -0.96 -5.07
CA ASP A 326 13.01 -1.16 -6.45
C ASP A 326 14.32 -1.96 -6.54
N GLN A 327 15.24 -1.78 -5.58
CA GLN A 327 16.52 -2.51 -5.53
C GLN A 327 16.35 -4.04 -5.50
N TYR A 328 15.38 -4.53 -4.74
CA TYR A 328 15.06 -5.95 -4.68
C TYR A 328 14.11 -6.34 -5.82
N GLU A 329 13.04 -5.58 -6.02
CA GLU A 329 11.94 -5.95 -6.93
C GLU A 329 12.33 -5.90 -8.42
N ASP A 330 13.28 -5.04 -8.82
CA ASP A 330 13.75 -4.97 -10.21
C ASP A 330 14.57 -6.21 -10.64
N LYS A 331 15.01 -7.06 -9.69
CA LYS A 331 15.76 -8.30 -10.00
C LYS A 331 14.87 -9.44 -10.51
N GLY A 332 13.55 -9.36 -10.31
CA GLY A 332 12.62 -10.37 -10.78
C GLY A 332 11.36 -10.50 -9.93
N PHE A 333 10.44 -11.35 -10.38
CA PHE A 333 9.16 -11.61 -9.72
C PHE A 333 9.06 -13.05 -9.16
N ILE A 334 10.04 -13.92 -9.42
CA ILE A 334 9.94 -15.35 -9.06
C ILE A 334 9.71 -15.60 -7.56
N ASP A 335 10.45 -14.93 -6.68
CA ASP A 335 10.27 -15.09 -5.23
C ASP A 335 8.98 -14.46 -4.74
N ARG A 336 8.49 -13.43 -5.44
CA ARG A 336 7.23 -12.76 -5.12
C ARG A 336 6.02 -13.61 -5.52
N TYR A 337 6.09 -14.35 -6.63
CA TYR A 337 5.07 -15.38 -6.93
C TYR A 337 4.97 -16.41 -5.81
N LYS A 338 6.11 -16.85 -5.25
CA LYS A 338 6.13 -17.79 -4.11
C LYS A 338 5.62 -17.13 -2.83
N GLN A 339 6.00 -15.88 -2.56
CA GLN A 339 5.56 -15.14 -1.37
C GLN A 339 4.03 -14.95 -1.36
N LEU A 340 3.43 -14.67 -2.52
CA LEU A 340 1.98 -14.48 -2.66
C LEU A 340 1.17 -15.76 -2.36
N GLU A 341 1.81 -16.92 -2.27
CA GLU A 341 1.16 -18.15 -1.82
C GLU A 341 0.92 -18.20 -0.30
N GLY A 342 1.61 -17.34 0.46
CA GLY A 342 1.51 -17.27 1.92
C GLY A 342 2.44 -18.24 2.67
N VAL A 343 2.17 -18.39 3.97
CA VAL A 343 3.00 -19.19 4.90
C VAL A 343 2.77 -20.68 4.70
N GLU A 344 1.52 -21.09 4.47
CA GLU A 344 1.17 -22.46 4.11
C GLU A 344 0.91 -22.51 2.61
N LYS A 345 1.39 -23.56 1.91
CA LYS A 345 1.20 -23.77 0.46
C LYS A 345 -0.27 -24.06 0.11
N THR A 346 -1.15 -23.12 0.43
CA THR A 346 -2.60 -23.27 0.50
C THR A 346 -3.27 -23.15 -0.87
N ASN A 347 -2.52 -22.77 -1.90
CA ASN A 347 -3.01 -22.65 -3.28
C ASN A 347 -4.37 -21.93 -3.36
N LEU A 348 -4.46 -20.76 -2.72
CA LEU A 348 -5.71 -20.02 -2.60
C LEU A 348 -6.04 -19.21 -3.85
N LEU A 349 -5.01 -18.85 -4.63
CA LEU A 349 -5.11 -17.94 -5.78
C LEU A 349 -5.33 -18.71 -7.08
N LYS A 350 -6.39 -18.36 -7.80
CA LYS A 350 -6.70 -18.86 -9.14
C LYS A 350 -6.15 -17.94 -10.24
N HIS A 351 -6.12 -16.63 -9.99
CA HIS A 351 -5.66 -15.62 -10.94
C HIS A 351 -4.97 -14.44 -10.25
N LEU A 352 -3.96 -13.88 -10.92
CA LEU A 352 -3.19 -12.71 -10.51
C LEU A 352 -3.18 -11.65 -11.63
N GLU A 353 -3.85 -10.52 -11.40
CA GLU A 353 -3.75 -9.34 -12.28
C GLU A 353 -2.64 -8.40 -11.80
N LEU A 354 -1.54 -8.37 -12.55
CA LEU A 354 -0.33 -7.63 -12.23
C LEU A 354 -0.34 -6.24 -12.87
N ARG A 355 -0.27 -5.18 -12.06
CA ARG A 355 -0.24 -3.78 -12.53
C ARG A 355 1.19 -3.26 -12.59
N PHE A 356 1.63 -2.85 -13.77
CA PHE A 356 2.96 -2.26 -13.95
C PHE A 356 2.90 -0.91 -14.65
N ALA A 357 3.81 0.00 -14.28
CA ALA A 357 3.94 1.28 -14.97
C ALA A 357 4.79 1.14 -16.24
N PRO A 358 4.25 1.42 -17.45
CA PRO A 358 5.03 1.43 -18.67
C PRO A 358 6.20 2.40 -18.58
N LYS A 359 7.32 2.03 -19.19
CA LYS A 359 8.51 2.89 -19.25
C LYS A 359 8.39 3.85 -20.43
N ASN A 360 9.29 4.83 -20.47
CA ASN A 360 9.33 5.89 -21.47
C ASN A 360 9.81 5.44 -22.86
N THR A 361 10.23 4.19 -23.02
CA THR A 361 10.57 3.60 -24.32
C THR A 361 9.97 2.21 -24.46
N THR A 362 9.69 1.81 -25.71
CA THR A 362 9.22 0.47 -26.06
C THR A 362 10.17 -0.62 -25.54
N TYR A 363 11.48 -0.48 -25.76
CA TYR A 363 12.47 -1.45 -25.31
C TYR A 363 12.41 -1.70 -23.79
N LYS A 364 12.40 -0.64 -22.98
CA LYS A 364 12.34 -0.77 -21.51
C LYS A 364 11.02 -1.38 -21.04
N THR A 365 9.93 -1.03 -21.70
CA THR A 365 8.59 -1.59 -21.43
C THR A 365 8.54 -3.08 -21.76
N VAL A 366 9.03 -3.49 -22.93
CA VAL A 366 9.13 -4.90 -23.35
C VAL A 366 10.00 -5.70 -22.39
N LYS A 367 11.13 -5.15 -21.95
CA LYS A 367 12.02 -5.81 -20.99
C LYS A 367 11.30 -6.10 -19.66
N LEU A 368 10.62 -5.10 -19.10
CA LEU A 368 9.86 -5.27 -17.85
C LEU A 368 8.73 -6.29 -18.02
N TYR A 369 7.92 -6.17 -19.07
CA TYR A 369 6.84 -7.10 -19.39
C TYR A 369 7.34 -8.54 -19.54
N SER A 370 8.44 -8.73 -20.30
CA SER A 370 9.03 -10.05 -20.53
C SER A 370 9.56 -10.67 -19.25
N ASN A 371 10.14 -9.88 -18.34
CA ASN A 371 10.59 -10.38 -17.04
C ASN A 371 9.43 -10.92 -16.20
N ILE A 372 8.32 -10.19 -16.10
CA ILE A 372 7.11 -10.60 -15.35
C ILE A 372 6.60 -11.95 -15.86
N VAL A 373 6.45 -12.07 -17.18
CA VAL A 373 5.92 -13.26 -17.85
C VAL A 373 6.92 -14.44 -17.77
N ASN A 374 8.20 -14.20 -18.04
CA ASN A 374 9.22 -15.26 -17.98
C ASN A 374 9.40 -15.81 -16.56
N ASP A 375 9.34 -14.97 -15.54
CA ASP A 375 9.44 -15.41 -14.15
C ASP A 375 8.21 -16.22 -13.71
N HIS A 376 7.02 -15.98 -14.29
CA HIS A 376 5.85 -16.84 -14.09
C HIS A 376 6.08 -18.23 -14.68
N TYR A 377 6.64 -18.32 -15.88
CA TYR A 377 7.03 -19.62 -16.47
C TYR A 377 8.07 -20.36 -15.63
N LYS A 378 9.09 -19.66 -15.11
CA LYS A 378 10.08 -20.28 -14.21
C LYS A 378 9.45 -20.76 -12.92
N TYR A 379 8.55 -19.97 -12.35
CA TYR A 379 7.78 -20.34 -11.16
C TYR A 379 6.90 -21.57 -11.41
N LYS A 380 6.25 -21.65 -12.58
CA LYS A 380 5.49 -22.84 -13.00
C LYS A 380 6.37 -24.09 -13.11
N ASN A 381 7.53 -23.98 -13.75
CA ASN A 381 8.47 -25.11 -13.85
C ASN A 381 8.97 -25.54 -12.46
N TYR A 382 9.31 -24.58 -11.60
CA TYR A 382 9.71 -24.84 -10.22
C TYR A 382 8.68 -25.67 -9.45
N LYS A 383 7.38 -25.33 -9.57
CA LYS A 383 6.30 -26.11 -8.93
C LYS A 383 6.14 -27.51 -9.51
N ASN A 384 6.26 -27.65 -10.82
CA ASN A 384 6.21 -28.96 -11.47
C ASN A 384 7.36 -29.87 -11.01
N ASP A 385 8.56 -29.32 -10.85
CA ASP A 385 9.74 -30.06 -10.36
C ASP A 385 9.55 -30.55 -8.92
N LEU A 386 8.85 -29.77 -8.08
CA LEU A 386 8.49 -30.17 -6.72
C LEU A 386 7.36 -31.22 -6.65
N LYS A 387 6.79 -31.62 -7.79
CA LYS A 387 5.60 -32.49 -7.90
C LYS A 387 4.43 -31.98 -7.06
N GLU A 388 4.33 -30.67 -6.89
CA GLU A 388 3.23 -30.06 -6.17
C GLU A 388 1.96 -30.15 -7.02
N LEU A 389 0.93 -30.84 -6.52
CA LEU A 389 -0.40 -30.92 -7.15
C LEU A 389 -1.19 -29.59 -7.03
N LEU A 390 -0.51 -28.50 -6.73
CA LEU A 390 -1.15 -27.20 -6.52
C LEU A 390 -1.38 -26.52 -7.86
N GLU A 391 -2.59 -26.00 -8.06
CA GLU A 391 -2.87 -25.13 -9.20
C GLU A 391 -1.89 -23.95 -9.21
N ILE A 392 -1.57 -23.49 -10.41
CA ILE A 392 -0.68 -22.35 -10.59
C ILE A 392 -1.58 -21.20 -11.02
N PRO A 393 -1.58 -20.07 -10.28
CA PRO A 393 -2.44 -18.96 -10.64
C PRO A 393 -2.13 -18.51 -12.06
N LYS A 394 -3.18 -18.33 -12.87
CA LYS A 394 -3.05 -17.64 -14.15
C LYS A 394 -2.65 -16.19 -13.89
N ILE A 395 -1.99 -15.57 -14.85
CA ILE A 395 -1.66 -14.14 -14.77
C ILE A 395 -2.37 -13.36 -15.87
N SER A 396 -2.70 -12.11 -15.58
CA SER A 396 -2.93 -11.07 -16.57
C SER A 396 -2.18 -9.81 -16.14
N VAL A 397 -2.06 -8.86 -17.05
CA VAL A 397 -1.25 -7.67 -16.89
C VAL A 397 -2.06 -6.45 -17.28
N THR A 398 -1.99 -5.44 -16.42
CA THR A 398 -2.65 -4.14 -16.61
C THR A 398 -1.58 -3.05 -16.63
N THR A 399 -1.60 -2.18 -17.65
CA THR A 399 -0.66 -1.05 -17.70
C THR A 399 -1.18 0.11 -16.90
N HIS A 400 -0.39 0.56 -15.93
CA HIS A 400 -0.77 1.55 -14.94
C HIS A 400 -0.08 2.89 -15.18
N PHE A 401 -0.82 3.90 -15.62
CA PHE A 401 -0.30 5.24 -15.88
C PHE A 401 -0.25 6.09 -14.60
N ILE A 402 0.80 6.90 -14.46
CA ILE A 402 1.04 7.70 -13.25
C ILE A 402 0.50 9.12 -13.44
N LYS A 403 -0.28 9.60 -12.47
CA LYS A 403 -0.76 10.98 -12.35
C LYS A 403 0.39 11.91 -11.96
N HIS A 404 0.60 12.99 -12.71
CA HIS A 404 1.70 13.92 -12.50
C HIS A 404 1.19 15.30 -12.08
N ARG A 405 1.90 15.95 -11.13
CA ARG A 405 1.62 17.35 -10.81
C ARG A 405 1.80 18.22 -12.05
N GLU A 406 0.87 19.14 -12.27
CA GLU A 406 1.03 20.20 -13.25
C GLU A 406 2.33 20.98 -13.00
N GLN A 407 3.06 21.30 -14.07
CA GLN A 407 4.26 22.14 -13.99
C GLN A 407 3.88 23.61 -14.16
N LYS A 408 4.35 24.46 -13.23
CA LYS A 408 4.13 25.91 -13.23
C LYS A 408 5.09 26.63 -14.19
N ASN A 409 5.16 26.22 -15.45
CA ASN A 409 5.97 26.93 -16.44
C ASN A 409 5.09 27.85 -17.30
N PRO A 410 5.18 29.18 -17.15
CA PRO A 410 4.34 30.14 -17.88
C PRO A 410 4.40 29.98 -19.40
N LYS A 411 5.52 29.47 -19.95
CA LYS A 411 5.69 29.23 -21.40
C LYS A 411 4.84 28.07 -21.94
N TYR A 412 4.32 27.19 -21.07
CA TYR A 412 3.61 25.96 -21.45
C TYR A 412 2.18 25.86 -20.88
N ILE A 413 1.70 26.82 -20.09
CA ILE A 413 0.33 26.81 -19.52
C ILE A 413 -0.66 27.34 -20.56
N TYR A 414 -0.78 26.61 -21.67
CA TYR A 414 -1.87 26.77 -22.63
C TYR A 414 -2.81 25.56 -22.65
N ILE A 415 -2.46 24.49 -21.92
CA ILE A 415 -3.21 23.23 -21.85
C ILE A 415 -3.13 22.71 -20.42
N ARG A 416 -4.28 22.41 -19.81
CA ARG A 416 -4.34 21.79 -18.48
C ARG A 416 -3.83 20.34 -18.54
N ASP A 417 -3.17 19.94 -17.47
CA ASP A 417 -2.51 18.65 -17.26
C ASP A 417 -1.48 18.33 -18.34
N SER A 418 -0.80 19.35 -18.85
CA SER A 418 0.17 19.25 -19.95
C SER A 418 1.28 18.22 -19.65
N LYS A 419 1.75 18.18 -18.40
CA LYS A 419 2.77 17.24 -17.95
C LYS A 419 2.25 15.80 -17.99
N THR A 420 1.06 15.55 -17.43
CA THR A 420 0.42 14.22 -17.46
C THR A 420 0.19 13.77 -18.90
N LYS A 421 -0.40 14.62 -19.74
CA LYS A 421 -0.64 14.33 -21.17
C LYS A 421 0.66 14.01 -21.93
N SER A 422 1.72 14.79 -21.71
CA SER A 422 3.03 14.56 -22.33
C SER A 422 3.65 13.21 -21.92
N GLU A 423 3.62 12.89 -20.62
CA GLU A 423 4.14 11.63 -20.10
C GLU A 423 3.29 10.43 -20.55
N LEU A 424 1.98 10.59 -20.61
CA LEU A 424 1.02 9.59 -21.09
C LEU A 424 1.28 9.26 -22.57
N ASN A 425 1.43 10.26 -23.43
CA ASN A 425 1.71 10.06 -24.86
C ASN A 425 2.95 9.19 -25.11
N LYS A 426 4.06 9.41 -24.37
CA LYS A 426 5.27 8.58 -24.47
C LYS A 426 5.01 7.11 -24.11
N ARG A 427 4.15 6.87 -23.12
CA ARG A 427 3.82 5.53 -22.61
C ARG A 427 2.81 4.82 -23.49
N VAL A 428 1.85 5.56 -24.07
CA VAL A 428 0.94 5.07 -25.12
C VAL A 428 1.75 4.54 -26.30
N VAL A 429 2.74 5.30 -26.80
CA VAL A 429 3.64 4.85 -27.87
C VAL A 429 4.38 3.57 -27.47
N SER A 430 4.87 3.49 -26.23
CA SER A 430 5.58 2.32 -25.73
C SER A 430 4.70 1.06 -25.65
N ILE A 431 3.44 1.20 -25.25
CA ILE A 431 2.45 0.11 -25.22
C ILE A 431 2.06 -0.32 -26.64
N MET A 432 1.81 0.65 -27.54
CA MET A 432 1.50 0.33 -28.94
C MET A 432 2.67 -0.38 -29.63
N GLY A 433 3.91 -0.01 -29.26
CA GLY A 433 5.12 -0.72 -29.68
C GLY A 433 5.18 -2.15 -29.13
N LEU A 434 4.88 -2.35 -27.84
CA LEU A 434 4.78 -3.67 -27.21
C LEU A 434 3.81 -4.59 -27.97
N LEU A 435 2.60 -4.09 -28.26
CA LEU A 435 1.58 -4.82 -29.03
C LEU A 435 1.97 -5.01 -30.50
N SER A 436 2.75 -4.12 -31.09
CA SER A 436 3.21 -4.30 -32.48
C SER A 436 4.24 -5.43 -32.62
N LEU A 437 5.08 -5.60 -31.60
CA LEU A 437 6.06 -6.69 -31.54
C LEU A 437 5.42 -8.06 -31.29
N SER A 438 4.13 -8.11 -30.98
CA SER A 438 3.38 -9.37 -30.85
C SER A 438 2.90 -9.95 -32.17
N LYS A 439 3.08 -9.24 -33.29
CA LYS A 439 2.57 -9.70 -34.59
C LYS A 439 3.42 -10.86 -35.14
N PRO A 440 2.79 -11.88 -35.77
CA PRO A 440 3.45 -13.06 -36.34
C PRO A 440 4.66 -12.77 -37.22
N LYS A 441 4.65 -11.68 -38.00
CA LYS A 441 5.75 -11.26 -38.88
C LYS A 441 7.09 -11.03 -38.16
N TYR A 442 7.06 -10.75 -36.85
CA TYR A 442 8.25 -10.54 -36.02
C TYR A 442 8.53 -11.72 -35.07
N LEU A 443 7.71 -12.76 -35.09
CA LEU A 443 7.90 -13.97 -34.30
C LEU A 443 8.72 -14.95 -35.16
N SER A 444 10.01 -15.08 -34.90
CA SER A 444 10.77 -16.17 -35.51
C SER A 444 10.19 -17.51 -35.03
N LEU A 445 9.98 -18.44 -35.96
CA LEU A 445 9.40 -19.78 -35.70
C LEU A 445 10.18 -20.59 -34.65
N ASN A 446 11.41 -20.17 -34.31
CA ASN A 446 12.32 -20.89 -33.41
C ASN A 446 12.33 -20.38 -31.95
N ASN A 447 11.41 -19.48 -31.56
CA ASN A 447 11.23 -19.11 -30.15
C ASN A 447 9.78 -19.25 -29.69
N PRO A 448 9.40 -20.33 -28.97
CA PRO A 448 8.05 -20.50 -28.39
C PRO A 448 7.67 -19.40 -27.38
N SER A 449 8.63 -18.53 -27.04
CA SER A 449 8.46 -17.33 -26.25
C SER A 449 7.63 -16.22 -26.89
N PHE A 450 7.20 -16.31 -28.14
CA PHE A 450 6.65 -15.15 -28.85
C PHE A 450 5.12 -15.12 -29.00
N LYS A 451 4.41 -16.19 -28.60
CA LYS A 451 2.95 -16.14 -28.28
C LYS A 451 2.63 -15.31 -27.00
N LYS A 452 3.55 -14.45 -26.52
CA LYS A 452 3.62 -13.94 -25.13
C LYS A 452 2.96 -12.57 -24.85
N PHE A 453 2.34 -11.88 -25.80
CA PHE A 453 1.73 -10.55 -25.50
C PHE A 453 0.24 -10.59 -25.18
N ASP A 454 -0.31 -11.79 -25.03
CA ASP A 454 -1.71 -12.04 -24.71
C ASP A 454 -2.10 -11.52 -23.33
N PHE A 455 -1.15 -11.40 -22.39
CA PHE A 455 -1.46 -11.04 -21.00
C PHE A 455 -1.82 -9.57 -20.80
N LEU A 456 -1.58 -8.66 -21.75
CA LEU A 456 -1.98 -7.26 -21.57
C LEU A 456 -3.49 -7.11 -21.82
N ASN A 457 -4.30 -7.01 -20.77
CA ASN A 457 -5.76 -7.04 -20.89
C ASN A 457 -6.45 -5.72 -20.55
N ALA A 458 -5.76 -4.84 -19.82
CA ALA A 458 -6.36 -3.57 -19.41
C ALA A 458 -5.36 -2.44 -19.27
N ILE A 459 -5.91 -1.23 -19.17
CA ILE A 459 -5.18 -0.02 -18.79
C ILE A 459 -5.79 0.60 -17.53
N ASP A 460 -4.95 1.29 -16.76
CA ASP A 460 -5.27 1.94 -15.50
C ASP A 460 -4.55 3.29 -15.38
N ALA A 461 -5.01 4.17 -14.50
CA ALA A 461 -4.21 5.28 -14.01
C ALA A 461 -4.38 5.50 -12.50
N ALA A 462 -3.26 5.64 -11.78
CA ALA A 462 -3.23 6.11 -10.40
C ALA A 462 -1.96 6.88 -10.05
N GLY A 463 -1.52 6.77 -8.80
CA GLY A 463 -0.81 7.84 -8.12
C GLY A 463 -1.81 8.88 -7.59
N ASN A 464 -1.27 10.02 -7.17
CA ASN A 464 -2.03 11.01 -6.42
C ASN A 464 -3.17 11.63 -7.25
N GLU A 465 -4.42 11.41 -6.84
CA GLU A 465 -5.61 11.90 -7.52
C GLU A 465 -5.72 13.43 -7.56
N LEU A 466 -5.06 14.13 -6.65
CA LEU A 466 -5.03 15.60 -6.60
C LEU A 466 -4.14 16.22 -7.68
N TYR A 467 -3.32 15.41 -8.35
CA TYR A 467 -2.35 15.91 -9.33
C TYR A 467 -2.95 16.12 -10.72
N SER A 468 -3.76 15.18 -11.19
CA SER A 468 -4.42 15.27 -12.49
C SER A 468 -5.74 14.51 -12.51
N ARG A 469 -6.74 15.08 -13.18
CA ARG A 469 -8.13 14.59 -13.22
C ARG A 469 -8.36 13.59 -14.36
N PRO A 470 -9.51 12.87 -14.39
CA PRO A 470 -9.80 11.92 -15.47
C PRO A 470 -9.76 12.52 -16.88
N GLU A 471 -10.11 13.80 -17.03
CA GLU A 471 -10.04 14.53 -18.31
C GLU A 471 -8.63 14.54 -18.94
N ALA A 472 -7.56 14.42 -18.14
CA ALA A 472 -6.19 14.36 -18.64
C ALA A 472 -5.87 13.06 -19.38
N PHE A 473 -6.65 12.00 -19.13
CA PHE A 473 -6.43 10.65 -19.65
C PHE A 473 -7.40 10.27 -20.78
N ALA A 474 -8.53 10.98 -20.90
CA ALA A 474 -9.64 10.65 -21.79
C ALA A 474 -9.22 10.36 -23.24
N SER A 475 -8.50 11.28 -23.89
CA SER A 475 -8.08 11.09 -25.29
C SER A 475 -7.20 9.85 -25.46
N SER A 476 -6.23 9.63 -24.56
CA SER A 476 -5.31 8.50 -24.67
C SER A 476 -5.98 7.16 -24.34
N PHE A 477 -6.88 7.12 -23.36
CA PHE A 477 -7.63 5.91 -23.00
C PHE A 477 -8.55 5.47 -24.15
N ARG A 478 -9.34 6.40 -24.70
CA ARG A 478 -10.17 6.16 -25.88
C ARG A 478 -9.33 5.71 -27.08
N TYR A 479 -8.23 6.42 -27.35
CA TYR A 479 -7.29 6.05 -28.42
C TYR A 479 -6.75 4.62 -28.24
N ILE A 480 -6.30 4.25 -27.05
CA ILE A 480 -5.77 2.89 -26.81
C ILE A 480 -6.84 1.85 -27.11
N ARG A 481 -8.04 1.99 -26.54
CA ARG A 481 -9.12 1.00 -26.75
C ARG A 481 -9.52 0.90 -28.22
N GLU A 482 -9.67 2.01 -28.93
CA GLU A 482 -10.02 2.01 -30.35
C GLU A 482 -8.93 1.40 -31.22
N GLU A 483 -7.68 1.84 -31.06
CA GLU A 483 -6.58 1.40 -31.91
C GLU A 483 -6.19 -0.05 -31.63
N THR A 484 -6.36 -0.52 -30.40
CA THR A 484 -6.10 -1.93 -30.10
C THR A 484 -7.12 -2.86 -30.74
N LYS A 485 -8.40 -2.47 -30.73
CA LYS A 485 -9.45 -3.17 -31.46
C LYS A 485 -9.18 -3.14 -32.97
N LYS A 486 -8.91 -1.96 -33.53
CA LYS A 486 -8.72 -1.77 -34.99
C LYS A 486 -7.46 -2.47 -35.53
N ARG A 487 -6.32 -2.37 -34.84
CA ARG A 487 -4.99 -2.78 -35.37
C ARG A 487 -4.54 -4.17 -34.95
N PHE A 488 -5.11 -4.71 -33.86
CA PHE A 488 -4.71 -5.98 -33.27
C PHE A 488 -5.89 -6.91 -32.95
N ASN A 489 -7.14 -6.53 -33.29
CA ASN A 489 -8.35 -7.26 -32.92
C ASN A 489 -8.40 -7.62 -31.41
N LYS A 490 -7.91 -6.71 -30.57
CA LYS A 490 -7.80 -6.94 -29.12
C LYS A 490 -8.66 -5.93 -28.37
N HIS A 491 -9.58 -6.44 -27.56
CA HIS A 491 -10.32 -5.62 -26.61
C HIS A 491 -9.44 -5.32 -25.39
N ILE A 492 -9.43 -4.07 -24.96
CA ILE A 492 -8.69 -3.62 -23.77
C ILE A 492 -9.71 -3.01 -22.81
N ASN A 493 -9.81 -3.62 -21.63
CA ASN A 493 -10.62 -3.15 -20.53
C ASN A 493 -9.96 -1.93 -19.87
N MET A 494 -10.73 -1.19 -19.08
CA MET A 494 -10.26 -0.08 -18.27
C MET A 494 -10.54 -0.34 -16.81
N THR A 495 -9.55 -0.06 -15.98
CA THR A 495 -9.77 0.33 -14.60
C THR A 495 -9.27 1.76 -14.41
N PHE A 496 -9.75 2.46 -13.38
CA PHE A 496 -9.26 3.80 -13.08
C PHE A 496 -9.41 4.09 -11.59
N HIS A 497 -8.34 4.53 -10.94
CA HIS A 497 -8.42 4.98 -9.56
C HIS A 497 -9.11 6.35 -9.51
N ALA A 498 -10.27 6.39 -8.88
CA ALA A 498 -11.01 7.63 -8.68
C ALA A 498 -11.77 7.61 -7.34
N GLY A 499 -11.75 8.74 -6.65
CA GLY A 499 -12.46 8.94 -5.40
C GLY A 499 -11.83 8.21 -4.21
N GLU A 500 -10.55 7.83 -4.30
CA GLU A 500 -9.74 7.41 -3.15
C GLU A 500 -9.24 8.62 -2.35
N ASP A 501 -8.62 9.59 -3.05
CA ASP A 501 -8.08 10.81 -2.49
C ASP A 501 -8.72 12.06 -3.12
N PHE A 502 -9.19 12.97 -2.27
CA PHE A 502 -9.94 14.15 -2.71
C PHE A 502 -9.95 15.24 -1.64
N VAL A 503 -10.12 16.48 -2.07
CA VAL A 503 -10.21 17.65 -1.16
C VAL A 503 -11.59 17.81 -0.51
N HIS A 504 -12.65 17.39 -1.20
CA HIS A 504 -14.03 17.43 -0.73
C HIS A 504 -14.74 16.14 -1.15
N ILE A 505 -15.65 15.58 -0.35
CA ILE A 505 -16.32 14.31 -0.70
C ILE A 505 -17.01 14.35 -2.07
N VAL A 506 -17.71 15.45 -2.38
CA VAL A 506 -18.30 15.71 -3.71
C VAL A 506 -17.25 15.73 -4.83
N SER A 507 -16.04 16.25 -4.57
CA SER A 507 -14.96 16.18 -5.54
C SER A 507 -14.62 14.73 -5.88
N GLY A 508 -14.46 13.86 -4.86
CA GLY A 508 -14.18 12.44 -5.08
C GLY A 508 -15.29 11.74 -5.87
N ILE A 509 -16.56 12.01 -5.53
CA ILE A 509 -17.72 11.48 -6.26
C ILE A 509 -17.71 11.95 -7.72
N ARG A 510 -17.41 13.23 -7.95
CA ARG A 510 -17.29 13.82 -9.29
C ARG A 510 -16.16 13.19 -10.08
N TYR A 511 -15.00 12.90 -9.49
CA TYR A 511 -13.90 12.25 -10.20
C TYR A 511 -14.29 10.86 -10.72
N ILE A 512 -15.09 10.11 -9.95
CA ILE A 512 -15.61 8.81 -10.38
C ILE A 512 -16.55 8.99 -11.58
N TYR A 513 -17.49 9.93 -11.48
CA TYR A 513 -18.40 10.27 -12.58
C TYR A 513 -17.63 10.71 -13.84
N GLU A 514 -16.65 11.60 -13.69
CA GLU A 514 -15.80 12.08 -14.77
C GLU A 514 -14.96 10.96 -15.39
N ALA A 515 -14.47 10.00 -14.60
CA ALA A 515 -13.77 8.82 -15.13
C ALA A 515 -14.70 7.99 -16.02
N VAL A 516 -15.90 7.67 -15.53
CA VAL A 516 -16.89 6.89 -16.29
C VAL A 516 -17.25 7.57 -17.61
N VAL A 517 -17.54 8.88 -17.57
CA VAL A 517 -18.01 9.63 -18.73
C VAL A 517 -16.87 9.97 -19.70
N PHE A 518 -15.76 10.53 -19.22
CA PHE A 518 -14.70 11.02 -20.10
C PHE A 518 -13.87 9.89 -20.71
N LEU A 519 -13.59 8.82 -19.95
CA LEU A 519 -12.81 7.69 -20.44
C LEU A 519 -13.64 6.70 -21.28
N ASP A 520 -14.96 6.89 -21.33
CA ASP A 520 -15.91 5.98 -22.00
C ASP A 520 -16.00 4.60 -21.35
N MET A 521 -16.06 4.55 -20.02
CA MET A 521 -16.08 3.26 -19.33
C MET A 521 -17.40 2.51 -19.61
N ASN A 522 -17.29 1.22 -19.89
CA ASN A 522 -18.36 0.34 -20.33
C ASN A 522 -18.40 -0.96 -19.49
N SER A 523 -19.30 -1.87 -19.86
CA SER A 523 -19.49 -3.15 -19.16
C SER A 523 -18.16 -3.88 -18.96
N LYS A 524 -18.00 -4.42 -17.76
CA LYS A 524 -16.79 -5.09 -17.26
C LYS A 524 -15.60 -4.21 -16.97
N ASP A 525 -15.64 -2.90 -17.18
CA ASP A 525 -14.64 -1.99 -16.63
C ASP A 525 -14.77 -1.89 -15.09
N ARG A 526 -13.77 -1.29 -14.43
CA ARG A 526 -13.71 -1.23 -12.96
C ARG A 526 -13.28 0.14 -12.44
N ILE A 527 -13.76 0.54 -11.26
CA ILE A 527 -13.26 1.74 -10.54
C ILE A 527 -12.46 1.29 -9.32
N GLY A 528 -11.23 1.78 -9.20
CA GLY A 528 -10.37 1.52 -8.06
C GLY A 528 -10.79 2.34 -6.83
N HIS A 529 -10.91 1.67 -5.69
CA HIS A 529 -11.27 2.17 -4.35
C HIS A 529 -12.65 2.80 -4.19
N ALA A 530 -12.96 3.85 -4.96
CA ALA A 530 -14.23 4.60 -4.93
C ALA A 530 -14.70 5.07 -3.53
N THR A 531 -13.78 5.32 -2.59
CA THR A 531 -14.13 5.57 -1.17
C THR A 531 -15.11 6.74 -0.96
N ALA A 532 -15.07 7.75 -1.83
CA ALA A 532 -16.00 8.88 -1.82
C ALA A 532 -17.48 8.48 -1.95
N LEU A 533 -17.80 7.32 -2.55
CA LEU A 533 -19.16 6.77 -2.66
C LEU A 533 -19.65 6.04 -1.41
N GLY A 534 -18.75 5.81 -0.44
CA GLY A 534 -19.06 5.01 0.76
C GLY A 534 -18.81 5.74 2.08
N LEU A 535 -18.06 6.84 2.08
CA LEU A 535 -17.82 7.61 3.31
C LEU A 535 -19.12 8.23 3.85
N ASN A 536 -19.29 8.14 5.16
CA ASN A 536 -20.37 8.81 5.88
C ASN A 536 -20.09 10.34 5.93
N PRO A 537 -20.94 11.19 5.32
CA PRO A 537 -20.68 12.64 5.25
C PRO A 537 -20.60 13.30 6.63
N LYS A 538 -21.49 12.92 7.56
CA LYS A 538 -21.51 13.47 8.93
C LYS A 538 -20.21 13.22 9.67
N ILE A 539 -19.68 11.99 9.60
CA ILE A 539 -18.42 11.61 10.25
C ILE A 539 -17.25 12.34 9.58
N TRP A 540 -17.24 12.41 8.24
CA TRP A 540 -16.20 13.09 7.48
C TRP A 540 -16.15 14.59 7.81
N LYS A 541 -17.29 15.29 7.81
CA LYS A 541 -17.39 16.72 8.16
C LYS A 541 -16.92 16.99 9.59
N LYS A 542 -17.37 16.18 10.55
CA LYS A 542 -16.98 16.30 11.96
C LYS A 542 -15.46 16.13 12.15
N LYS A 543 -14.82 15.22 11.42
CA LYS A 543 -13.36 15.04 11.46
C LYS A 543 -12.59 16.27 10.99
N LEU A 544 -13.18 17.09 10.12
CA LEU A 544 -12.58 18.29 9.54
C LEU A 544 -13.07 19.58 10.21
N ASN A 545 -13.73 19.48 11.37
CA ASN A 545 -14.35 20.63 12.04
C ASN A 545 -15.28 21.44 11.11
N ASN A 546 -15.99 20.74 10.23
CA ASN A 546 -16.94 21.28 9.26
C ASN A 546 -16.36 22.31 8.28
N THR A 547 -15.04 22.41 8.11
CA THR A 547 -14.41 23.41 7.25
C THR A 547 -13.25 22.80 6.48
N ILE A 548 -13.07 23.20 5.22
CA ILE A 548 -11.90 22.82 4.42
C ILE A 548 -11.33 24.03 3.67
N ILE A 549 -10.09 23.87 3.21
CA ILE A 549 -9.45 24.77 2.25
C ILE A 549 -9.34 24.04 0.92
N MET A 550 -9.89 24.63 -0.15
CA MET A 550 -9.84 24.06 -1.49
C MET A 550 -9.67 25.13 -2.56
N LYS A 551 -9.36 24.70 -3.79
CA LYS A 551 -9.26 25.58 -4.95
C LYS A 551 -10.64 26.11 -5.32
N GLU A 552 -10.74 27.40 -5.59
CA GLU A 552 -12.00 28.07 -5.94
C GLU A 552 -12.66 27.48 -7.20
N GLY A 553 -11.86 27.12 -8.19
CA GLY A 553 -12.36 26.44 -9.38
C GLY A 553 -12.80 24.99 -9.15
N GLU A 554 -12.18 24.28 -8.21
CA GLU A 554 -12.65 22.96 -7.79
C GLU A 554 -14.01 23.07 -7.09
N TYR A 555 -14.22 24.14 -6.33
CA TYR A 555 -15.51 24.44 -5.70
C TYR A 555 -16.57 24.79 -6.75
N LEU A 556 -16.21 25.61 -7.76
CA LEU A 556 -17.09 25.91 -8.89
C LEU A 556 -17.59 24.66 -9.60
N ASP A 557 -16.67 23.76 -9.96
CA ASP A 557 -17.03 22.50 -10.61
C ASP A 557 -17.93 21.63 -9.71
N ASN A 558 -17.66 21.59 -8.39
CA ASN A 558 -18.49 20.85 -7.44
C ASN A 558 -19.90 21.43 -7.33
N LEU A 559 -20.05 22.76 -7.27
CA LEU A 559 -21.35 23.42 -7.25
C LEU A 559 -22.16 23.06 -8.50
N PHE A 560 -21.53 23.16 -9.67
CA PHE A 560 -22.15 22.76 -10.94
C PHE A 560 -22.58 21.29 -10.92
N PHE A 561 -21.68 20.40 -10.50
CA PHE A 561 -21.95 18.95 -10.45
C PHE A 561 -23.12 18.61 -9.53
N ILE A 562 -23.17 19.17 -8.31
CA ILE A 562 -24.28 18.95 -7.37
C ILE A 562 -25.59 19.37 -8.01
N ILE A 563 -25.65 20.58 -8.59
CA ILE A 563 -26.85 21.09 -9.25
C ILE A 563 -27.31 20.12 -10.34
N GLU A 564 -26.41 19.64 -11.21
CA GLU A 564 -26.78 18.69 -12.27
C GLU A 564 -27.30 17.37 -11.73
N MET A 565 -26.76 16.90 -10.60
CA MET A 565 -27.19 15.63 -9.99
C MET A 565 -28.58 15.72 -9.35
N ILE A 566 -28.95 16.88 -8.80
CA ILE A 566 -30.18 17.04 -8.02
C ILE A 566 -31.28 17.89 -8.70
N LYS A 567 -31.03 18.50 -9.87
CA LYS A 567 -31.97 19.46 -10.51
C LYS A 567 -33.39 18.94 -10.77
N GLU A 568 -33.57 17.62 -10.86
CA GLU A 568 -34.88 16.98 -11.11
C GLU A 568 -35.64 16.68 -9.80
N GLU A 569 -34.94 16.79 -8.66
CA GLU A 569 -35.49 16.48 -7.34
C GLU A 569 -36.22 17.68 -6.74
N LYS A 570 -37.55 17.67 -6.79
CA LYS A 570 -38.40 18.76 -6.28
C LYS A 570 -38.11 19.12 -4.82
N ARG A 571 -37.72 18.15 -4.00
CA ARG A 571 -37.41 18.33 -2.56
C ARG A 571 -36.19 19.23 -2.30
N TYR A 572 -35.31 19.43 -3.28
CA TYR A 572 -34.11 20.26 -3.14
C TYR A 572 -34.22 21.63 -3.84
N CYS A 573 -35.44 22.09 -4.14
CA CYS A 573 -35.64 23.29 -4.96
C CYS A 573 -35.05 24.58 -4.35
N ILE A 574 -35.01 24.68 -3.01
CA ILE A 574 -34.45 25.84 -2.30
C ILE A 574 -32.91 25.78 -2.37
N GLU A 575 -32.35 24.60 -2.09
CA GLU A 575 -30.91 24.34 -2.15
C GLU A 575 -30.38 24.58 -3.57
N ILE A 576 -31.09 24.13 -4.60
CA ILE A 576 -30.74 24.38 -6.01
C ILE A 576 -30.66 25.88 -6.30
N LYS A 577 -31.61 26.69 -5.81
CA LYS A 577 -31.58 28.16 -6.00
C LYS A 577 -30.35 28.77 -5.35
N ASN A 578 -30.01 28.36 -4.12
CA ASN A 578 -28.84 28.85 -3.39
C ASN A 578 -27.54 28.43 -4.08
N LEU A 579 -27.43 27.16 -4.48
CA LEU A 579 -26.28 26.63 -5.22
C LEU A 579 -26.10 27.32 -6.57
N LEU A 580 -27.18 27.64 -7.29
CA LEU A 580 -27.11 28.39 -8.54
C LEU A 580 -26.60 29.82 -8.35
N LYS A 581 -26.97 30.49 -7.25
CA LYS A 581 -26.43 31.80 -6.89
C LYS A 581 -24.93 31.71 -6.61
N ALA A 582 -24.52 30.74 -5.79
CA ALA A 582 -23.10 30.48 -5.50
C ALA A 582 -22.32 30.17 -6.79
N PHE A 583 -22.83 29.28 -7.64
CA PHE A 583 -22.23 28.90 -8.91
C PHE A 583 -21.98 30.13 -9.82
N LYS A 584 -22.99 31.00 -9.97
CA LYS A 584 -22.84 32.22 -10.79
C LYS A 584 -21.76 33.14 -10.22
N GLN A 585 -21.73 33.34 -8.91
CA GLN A 585 -20.72 34.18 -8.26
C GLN A 585 -19.33 33.59 -8.43
N THR A 586 -19.12 32.31 -8.07
CA THR A 586 -17.82 31.65 -8.20
C THR A 586 -17.36 31.58 -9.66
N SER A 587 -18.28 31.49 -10.64
CA SER A 587 -17.93 31.57 -12.06
C SER A 587 -17.37 32.95 -12.45
N GLU A 588 -17.93 34.02 -11.89
CA GLU A 588 -17.42 35.38 -12.08
C GLU A 588 -16.05 35.54 -11.41
N ASP A 589 -15.88 35.02 -10.20
CA ASP A 589 -14.62 35.11 -9.46
C ASP A 589 -13.48 34.39 -10.22
N VAL A 590 -13.74 33.20 -10.75
CA VAL A 590 -12.76 32.37 -11.48
C VAL A 590 -12.50 32.90 -12.89
N TYR A 591 -13.54 33.27 -13.64
CA TYR A 591 -13.43 33.54 -15.09
C TYR A 591 -13.62 35.02 -15.47
N SER A 592 -13.81 35.90 -14.49
CA SER A 592 -14.17 37.31 -14.66
C SER A 592 -15.48 37.52 -15.46
N LYS A 593 -16.37 36.51 -15.49
CA LYS A 593 -17.63 36.54 -16.23
C LYS A 593 -18.60 35.52 -15.67
N LYS A 594 -19.87 35.92 -15.49
CA LYS A 594 -20.95 34.99 -15.12
C LYS A 594 -21.31 34.10 -16.30
N PHE A 595 -21.30 32.79 -16.09
CA PHE A 595 -21.75 31.84 -17.11
C PHE A 595 -23.11 31.22 -16.76
N SER A 596 -23.88 30.91 -17.81
CA SER A 596 -25.14 30.18 -17.65
C SER A 596 -24.85 28.70 -17.36
N ARG A 597 -25.73 28.04 -16.59
CA ARG A 597 -25.66 26.58 -16.35
C ARG A 597 -25.61 25.80 -17.67
N LYS A 598 -26.37 26.22 -18.69
CA LYS A 598 -26.45 25.54 -19.99
C LYS A 598 -25.12 25.57 -20.73
N SER A 599 -24.49 26.75 -20.85
CA SER A 599 -23.19 26.89 -21.51
C SER A 599 -22.09 26.17 -20.73
N TYR A 600 -22.12 26.28 -19.40
CA TYR A 600 -21.14 25.61 -18.55
C TYR A 600 -21.25 24.09 -18.63
N LYS A 601 -22.47 23.54 -18.70
CA LYS A 601 -22.70 22.10 -18.91
C LYS A 601 -22.03 21.59 -20.18
N LYS A 602 -22.22 22.28 -21.30
CA LYS A 602 -21.59 21.90 -22.57
C LYS A 602 -20.07 21.98 -22.51
N PHE A 603 -19.51 23.01 -21.89
CA PHE A 603 -18.08 23.06 -21.59
C PHE A 603 -17.63 21.86 -20.72
N PHE A 604 -18.31 21.60 -19.62
CA PHE A 604 -17.94 20.56 -18.65
C PHE A 604 -17.94 19.16 -19.27
N GLU A 605 -18.90 18.86 -20.15
CA GLU A 605 -18.97 17.58 -20.89
C GLU A 605 -17.81 17.38 -21.88
N HIS A 606 -17.16 18.46 -22.32
CA HIS A 606 -16.18 18.47 -23.41
C HIS A 606 -14.80 19.00 -22.99
N LYS A 607 -14.59 19.36 -21.72
CA LYS A 607 -13.32 19.95 -21.22
C LYS A 607 -12.10 19.04 -21.36
N TRP A 608 -12.32 17.74 -21.62
CA TRP A 608 -11.29 16.75 -21.88
C TRP A 608 -10.76 16.77 -23.33
N LEU A 609 -11.47 17.42 -24.26
CA LEU A 609 -11.09 17.49 -25.67
C LEU A 609 -9.80 18.30 -25.89
N THR A 610 -9.16 18.09 -27.04
CA THR A 610 -8.20 19.06 -27.56
C THR A 610 -8.92 20.32 -28.03
N ARG A 611 -8.19 21.44 -28.09
CA ARG A 611 -8.77 22.71 -28.59
C ARG A 611 -9.34 22.61 -30.01
N LYS A 612 -8.71 21.80 -30.87
CA LYS A 612 -9.13 21.56 -32.26
C LYS A 612 -10.44 20.78 -32.32
N GLU A 613 -10.63 19.80 -31.45
CA GLU A 613 -11.88 19.03 -31.35
C GLU A 613 -12.98 19.86 -30.72
N ALA A 614 -12.67 20.64 -29.68
CA ALA A 614 -13.61 21.54 -29.02
C ALA A 614 -14.21 22.57 -29.99
N CYS A 615 -13.41 23.14 -30.91
CA CYS A 615 -13.90 24.02 -31.99
C CYS A 615 -15.04 23.42 -32.81
N LYS A 616 -15.07 22.09 -32.96
CA LYS A 616 -16.05 21.40 -33.81
C LYS A 616 -17.34 21.07 -33.06
N GLN A 617 -17.31 21.06 -31.73
CA GLN A 617 -18.40 20.57 -30.89
C GLN A 617 -19.04 21.67 -30.02
N LEU A 618 -18.33 22.78 -29.79
CA LEU A 618 -18.77 23.86 -28.91
C LEU A 618 -19.13 25.13 -29.70
N THR A 619 -20.17 25.81 -29.24
CA THR A 619 -20.54 27.15 -29.72
C THR A 619 -19.54 28.20 -29.26
N LYS A 620 -19.58 29.41 -29.84
CA LYS A 620 -18.68 30.53 -29.47
C LYS A 620 -18.65 30.81 -27.96
N ASN A 621 -19.81 30.77 -27.29
CA ASN A 621 -19.92 31.04 -25.85
C ASN A 621 -19.33 29.91 -24.99
N GLU A 622 -19.52 28.66 -25.39
CA GLU A 622 -18.98 27.50 -24.66
C GLU A 622 -17.47 27.39 -24.85
N LEU A 623 -17.01 27.72 -26.06
CA LEU A 623 -15.61 27.77 -26.44
C LEU A 623 -14.86 28.87 -25.67
N GLU A 624 -15.52 29.99 -25.36
CA GLU A 624 -14.95 31.03 -24.47
C GLU A 624 -14.66 30.47 -23.07
N ILE A 625 -15.54 29.64 -22.50
CA ILE A 625 -15.31 28.99 -21.19
C ILE A 625 -14.12 28.02 -21.31
N PHE A 626 -14.09 27.22 -22.38
CA PHE A 626 -12.99 26.29 -22.66
C PHE A 626 -11.65 27.01 -22.75
N ASP A 627 -11.58 28.12 -23.49
CA ASP A 627 -10.38 28.95 -23.63
C ASP A 627 -9.96 29.54 -22.29
N LYS A 628 -10.91 30.08 -21.52
CA LYS A 628 -10.63 30.60 -20.18
C LYS A 628 -10.13 29.49 -19.24
N TYR A 629 -10.70 28.29 -19.27
CA TYR A 629 -10.25 27.17 -18.44
C TYR A 629 -8.76 26.83 -18.65
N HIS A 630 -8.28 26.92 -19.89
CA HIS A 630 -6.88 26.67 -20.25
C HIS A 630 -5.96 27.90 -20.18
N ASN A 631 -6.52 29.10 -20.06
CA ASN A 631 -5.76 30.35 -20.01
C ASN A 631 -5.06 30.55 -18.66
N ILE A 632 -3.83 31.06 -18.70
CA ILE A 632 -2.98 31.30 -17.52
C ILE A 632 -3.61 32.26 -16.47
N HIS A 633 -4.34 33.29 -16.87
CA HIS A 633 -4.94 34.23 -15.93
C HIS A 633 -6.05 33.58 -15.11
N SER A 634 -6.94 32.84 -15.78
CA SER A 634 -8.00 32.09 -15.09
C SER A 634 -7.44 30.88 -14.34
N TYR A 635 -6.30 30.32 -14.76
CA TYR A 635 -5.62 29.26 -14.01
C TYR A 635 -5.24 29.70 -12.59
N TYR A 636 -4.68 30.91 -12.43
CA TYR A 636 -4.34 31.41 -11.09
C TYR A 636 -5.58 31.66 -10.23
N LYS A 637 -6.64 32.22 -10.81
CA LYS A 637 -7.92 32.41 -10.13
C LYS A 637 -8.57 31.08 -9.74
N TYR A 638 -8.61 30.12 -10.67
CA TYR A 638 -9.11 28.77 -10.42
C TYR A 638 -8.36 28.10 -9.25
N ASN A 639 -7.04 28.27 -9.17
CA ASN A 639 -6.21 27.66 -8.13
C ASN A 639 -6.09 28.51 -6.85
N LYS A 640 -6.76 29.66 -6.77
CA LYS A 640 -6.86 30.45 -5.53
C LYS A 640 -7.50 29.58 -4.47
N LEU A 641 -6.91 29.57 -3.28
CA LEU A 641 -7.43 28.81 -2.14
C LEU A 641 -8.53 29.63 -1.45
N ILE A 642 -9.64 28.96 -1.16
CA ILE A 642 -10.77 29.51 -0.42
C ILE A 642 -11.12 28.57 0.74
N THR A 643 -11.69 29.15 1.78
CA THR A 643 -12.29 28.40 2.89
C THR A 643 -13.74 28.07 2.54
N VAL A 644 -14.12 26.80 2.67
CA VAL A 644 -15.48 26.32 2.40
C VAL A 644 -16.05 25.70 3.67
N ASP A 645 -17.21 26.21 4.10
CA ASP A 645 -18.03 25.59 5.13
C ASP A 645 -18.70 24.33 4.54
N LEU A 646 -18.46 23.18 5.15
CA LEU A 646 -19.00 21.89 4.72
C LEU A 646 -20.50 21.75 5.02
N ASN A 647 -21.08 22.61 5.86
CA ASN A 647 -22.51 22.63 6.14
C ASN A 647 -23.33 23.29 5.03
N CYS A 648 -22.68 23.93 4.05
CA CYS A 648 -23.37 24.53 2.91
C CYS A 648 -24.09 23.51 2.02
N ILE A 649 -23.74 22.22 2.12
CA ILE A 649 -24.37 21.10 1.44
C ILE A 649 -24.82 20.10 2.51
N SER A 650 -26.10 19.71 2.52
CA SER A 650 -26.61 18.75 3.50
C SER A 650 -26.03 17.35 3.30
N ASP A 651 -26.01 16.56 4.39
CA ASP A 651 -25.57 15.16 4.33
C ASP A 651 -26.49 14.35 3.39
N ASP A 652 -27.79 14.64 3.39
CA ASP A 652 -28.78 13.98 2.54
C ASP A 652 -28.52 14.17 1.05
N ILE A 653 -28.11 15.37 0.63
CA ILE A 653 -27.74 15.64 -0.77
C ILE A 653 -26.51 14.81 -1.14
N ILE A 654 -25.50 14.73 -0.27
CA ILE A 654 -24.29 13.95 -0.53
C ILE A 654 -24.64 12.47 -0.67
N ILE A 655 -25.41 11.90 0.27
CA ILE A 655 -25.86 10.50 0.24
C ILE A 655 -26.69 10.21 -1.02
N PHE A 656 -27.58 11.14 -1.41
CA PHE A 656 -28.35 11.01 -2.63
C PHE A 656 -27.45 10.92 -3.86
N ILE A 657 -26.43 11.78 -3.97
CA ILE A 657 -25.49 11.76 -5.09
C ILE A 657 -24.62 10.49 -5.06
N GLN A 658 -24.17 10.03 -3.89
CA GLN A 658 -23.44 8.76 -3.75
C GLN A 658 -24.27 7.61 -4.33
N ASN A 659 -25.54 7.49 -3.94
CA ASN A 659 -26.45 6.45 -4.45
C ASN A 659 -26.68 6.57 -5.96
N LYS A 660 -26.82 7.80 -6.49
CA LYS A 660 -27.00 8.02 -7.93
C LYS A 660 -25.79 7.55 -8.74
N ILE A 661 -24.57 7.78 -8.25
CA ILE A 661 -23.35 7.32 -8.92
C ILE A 661 -23.16 5.80 -8.74
N LEU A 662 -23.50 5.23 -7.58
CA LEU A 662 -23.51 3.76 -7.40
C LEU A 662 -24.46 3.09 -8.42
N SER A 663 -25.68 3.60 -8.58
CA SER A 663 -26.63 3.10 -9.58
C SER A 663 -26.10 3.23 -11.01
N LEU A 664 -25.45 4.35 -11.35
CA LEU A 664 -24.82 4.54 -12.65
C LEU A 664 -23.76 3.46 -12.94
N LEU A 665 -22.90 3.14 -11.95
CA LEU A 665 -21.90 2.08 -12.10
C LEU A 665 -22.58 0.71 -12.29
N LYS A 666 -23.63 0.43 -11.51
CA LYS A 666 -24.41 -0.81 -11.60
C LYS A 666 -25.08 -0.97 -12.97
N GLU A 667 -25.75 0.06 -13.46
CA GLU A 667 -26.43 0.08 -14.77
C GLU A 667 -25.46 -0.11 -15.93
N LYS A 668 -24.24 0.44 -15.82
CA LYS A 668 -23.17 0.27 -16.81
C LYS A 668 -22.42 -1.05 -16.69
N ASP A 669 -22.75 -1.90 -15.72
CA ASP A 669 -22.02 -3.13 -15.40
C ASP A 669 -20.53 -2.85 -15.14
N ILE A 670 -20.24 -1.79 -14.37
CA ILE A 670 -18.89 -1.40 -13.91
C ILE A 670 -18.76 -1.80 -12.44
N ALA A 671 -17.74 -2.61 -12.12
CA ALA A 671 -17.49 -3.03 -10.73
C ALA A 671 -16.64 -2.02 -9.96
N ILE A 672 -16.69 -2.10 -8.63
CA ILE A 672 -15.76 -1.38 -7.74
C ILE A 672 -14.76 -2.37 -7.15
N GLU A 673 -13.48 -2.04 -7.25
CA GLU A 673 -12.38 -2.70 -6.55
C GLU A 673 -12.22 -2.04 -5.17
N THR A 674 -12.28 -2.80 -4.09
CA THR A 674 -12.09 -2.28 -2.73
C THR A 674 -11.01 -3.06 -2.00
N MET A 675 -10.17 -2.34 -1.27
CA MET A 675 -9.01 -2.88 -0.57
C MET A 675 -9.09 -2.36 0.86
N ILE A 676 -9.60 -3.20 1.76
CA ILE A 676 -10.06 -2.78 3.09
C ILE A 676 -8.89 -2.22 3.89
N THR A 677 -7.72 -2.86 3.83
CA THR A 677 -6.54 -2.39 4.55
C THR A 677 -6.05 -1.06 4.00
N SER A 678 -5.81 -0.97 2.69
CA SER A 678 -5.36 0.26 2.01
C SER A 678 -6.31 1.43 2.30
N ASN A 679 -7.61 1.24 2.07
CA ASN A 679 -8.63 2.25 2.35
C ASN A 679 -8.64 2.69 3.81
N THR A 680 -8.51 1.76 4.76
CA THR A 680 -8.48 2.08 6.20
C THR A 680 -7.24 2.88 6.60
N ARG A 681 -6.09 2.64 5.95
CA ARG A 681 -4.81 3.33 6.23
C ARG A 681 -4.72 4.70 5.55
N ILE A 682 -5.33 4.87 4.39
CA ILE A 682 -5.21 6.06 3.54
C ILE A 682 -6.39 7.04 3.73
N SER A 683 -7.62 6.54 3.83
CA SER A 683 -8.85 7.35 3.79
C SER A 683 -9.45 7.60 5.18
N PHE A 684 -10.62 8.25 5.24
CA PHE A 684 -11.27 8.83 6.43
C PHE A 684 -11.85 7.85 7.47
N TYR A 685 -11.21 6.70 7.69
CA TYR A 685 -11.58 5.71 8.70
C TYR A 685 -10.78 5.88 10.00
N ASN A 686 -11.33 5.42 11.13
CA ASN A 686 -10.53 5.28 12.37
C ASN A 686 -10.20 3.82 12.65
N LYS A 687 -11.10 2.91 12.28
CA LYS A 687 -10.99 1.47 12.51
C LYS A 687 -11.57 0.72 11.31
N PHE A 688 -11.15 -0.53 11.10
CA PHE A 688 -11.70 -1.42 10.07
C PHE A 688 -13.22 -1.54 10.10
N LYS A 689 -13.85 -1.51 11.28
CA LYS A 689 -15.32 -1.57 11.42
C LYS A 689 -16.06 -0.35 10.87
N ASP A 690 -15.36 0.76 10.66
CA ASP A 690 -15.93 1.98 10.07
C ASP A 690 -15.93 1.90 8.53
N HIS A 691 -15.35 0.83 7.96
CA HIS A 691 -15.17 0.68 6.52
C HIS A 691 -16.51 0.62 5.77
N HIS A 692 -16.57 1.36 4.67
CA HIS A 692 -17.78 1.56 3.88
C HIS A 692 -18.31 0.30 3.18
N ILE A 693 -17.48 -0.74 3.01
CA ILE A 693 -17.89 -2.02 2.39
C ILE A 693 -19.16 -2.61 3.05
N LEU A 694 -19.30 -2.48 4.38
CA LEU A 694 -20.48 -2.98 5.09
C LEU A 694 -21.77 -2.27 4.66
N GLN A 695 -21.67 -1.00 4.26
CA GLN A 695 -22.81 -0.23 3.74
C GLN A 695 -23.11 -0.63 2.30
N TRP A 696 -22.09 -0.79 1.45
CA TRP A 696 -22.29 -1.24 0.06
C TRP A 696 -22.93 -2.61 -0.04
N LEU A 697 -22.54 -3.56 0.81
CA LEU A 697 -23.13 -4.91 0.85
C LEU A 697 -24.63 -4.93 1.14
N GLN A 698 -25.17 -3.86 1.72
CA GLN A 698 -26.59 -3.71 2.05
C GLN A 698 -27.31 -2.71 1.13
N ASN A 699 -26.57 -1.99 0.28
CA ASN A 699 -27.12 -0.93 -0.54
C ASN A 699 -27.60 -1.50 -1.89
N PRO A 700 -28.90 -1.46 -2.20
CA PRO A 700 -29.42 -1.99 -3.47
C PRO A 700 -28.89 -1.25 -4.70
N ASN A 701 -28.37 -0.03 -4.54
CA ASN A 701 -27.76 0.75 -5.61
C ASN A 701 -26.30 0.37 -5.87
N ALA A 702 -25.63 -0.33 -4.95
CA ALA A 702 -24.23 -0.68 -5.11
C ALA A 702 -24.02 -1.59 -6.35
N PRO A 703 -22.96 -1.34 -7.15
CA PRO A 703 -22.55 -2.26 -8.20
C PRO A 703 -21.94 -3.52 -7.58
N ASN A 704 -21.50 -4.45 -8.44
CA ASN A 704 -20.69 -5.56 -7.98
C ASN A 704 -19.38 -5.04 -7.37
N ILE A 705 -19.08 -5.52 -6.17
CA ILE A 705 -17.86 -5.18 -5.42
C ILE A 705 -16.89 -6.36 -5.51
N ILE A 706 -15.60 -6.05 -5.64
CA ILE A 706 -14.49 -7.01 -5.75
C ILE A 706 -13.45 -6.65 -4.69
N LEU A 707 -12.91 -7.66 -4.00
CA LEU A 707 -11.80 -7.48 -3.05
C LEU A 707 -10.45 -7.66 -3.74
N ALA A 708 -9.48 -6.84 -3.34
CA ALA A 708 -8.10 -6.92 -3.80
C ALA A 708 -7.10 -6.48 -2.70
N SER A 709 -5.80 -6.75 -2.89
CA SER A 709 -4.77 -6.48 -1.85
C SER A 709 -3.92 -5.22 -2.04
N ASP A 710 -3.97 -4.58 -3.21
CA ASP A 710 -3.26 -3.34 -3.53
C ASP A 710 -1.72 -3.49 -3.51
N ASP A 711 -1.06 -3.03 -2.44
CA ASP A 711 0.37 -3.12 -2.17
C ASP A 711 0.66 -4.00 -0.94
N PRO A 712 0.58 -5.34 -1.06
CA PRO A 712 0.62 -6.25 0.09
C PRO A 712 1.89 -6.12 0.94
N GLY A 713 3.03 -5.77 0.33
CA GLY A 713 4.29 -5.54 1.04
C GLY A 713 4.32 -4.23 1.83
N ILE A 714 3.57 -3.20 1.43
CA ILE A 714 3.46 -1.90 2.13
C ILE A 714 2.47 -1.99 3.29
N PHE A 715 1.39 -2.76 3.12
CA PHE A 715 0.34 -2.91 4.12
C PHE A 715 0.52 -4.14 5.04
N ASN A 716 1.56 -4.96 4.81
CA ASN A 716 1.76 -6.26 5.47
C ASN A 716 0.48 -7.10 5.43
N ASN A 717 -0.04 -7.31 4.22
CA ASN A 717 -1.27 -8.03 3.97
C ASN A 717 -1.16 -8.93 2.72
N ASN A 718 -2.23 -9.65 2.39
CA ASN A 718 -2.41 -10.34 1.11
C ASN A 718 -3.91 -10.54 0.83
N LEU A 719 -4.28 -11.09 -0.32
CA LEU A 719 -5.69 -11.25 -0.68
C LEU A 719 -6.47 -12.14 0.30
N TYR A 720 -5.88 -13.25 0.78
CA TYR A 720 -6.54 -14.10 1.80
C TYR A 720 -6.89 -13.29 3.04
N LEU A 721 -5.96 -12.45 3.49
CA LEU A 721 -6.13 -11.64 4.67
C LEU A 721 -7.15 -10.50 4.47
N GLU A 722 -7.31 -9.96 3.26
CA GLU A 722 -8.44 -9.06 2.92
C GLU A 722 -9.80 -9.77 3.05
N TYR A 723 -9.91 -11.01 2.52
CA TYR A 723 -11.09 -11.84 2.71
C TYR A 723 -11.32 -12.15 4.19
N PHE A 724 -10.26 -12.44 4.95
CA PHE A 724 -10.34 -12.69 6.39
C PHE A 724 -10.85 -11.46 7.17
N ILE A 725 -10.34 -10.27 6.84
CA ILE A 725 -10.82 -9.01 7.43
C ILE A 725 -12.31 -8.85 7.16
N LEU A 726 -12.76 -9.00 5.90
CA LEU A 726 -14.18 -8.92 5.57
C LEU A 726 -15.00 -9.95 6.35
N TYR A 727 -14.52 -11.20 6.40
CA TYR A 727 -15.21 -12.29 7.07
C TYR A 727 -15.46 -12.00 8.56
N ASN A 728 -14.44 -11.48 9.25
CA ASN A 728 -14.51 -11.09 10.65
C ASN A 728 -15.39 -9.84 10.86
N LEU A 729 -15.34 -8.87 9.94
CA LEU A 729 -16.24 -7.71 10.00
C LEU A 729 -17.72 -8.12 9.89
N LEU A 730 -18.02 -9.14 9.08
CA LEU A 730 -19.38 -9.65 8.89
C LEU A 730 -19.92 -10.44 10.09
N GLU A 731 -19.05 -11.04 10.90
CA GLU A 731 -19.45 -11.82 12.09
C GLU A 731 -20.26 -10.98 13.10
N LYS A 732 -20.04 -9.66 13.13
CA LYS A 732 -20.75 -8.72 14.00
C LYS A 732 -22.00 -8.11 13.36
N THR A 733 -22.45 -8.66 12.23
CA THR A 733 -23.61 -8.18 11.47
C THR A 733 -24.63 -9.32 11.29
N ASN A 734 -25.86 -8.99 10.91
CA ASN A 734 -26.90 -9.98 10.59
C ASN A 734 -26.77 -10.52 9.15
N LEU A 735 -25.67 -10.25 8.45
CA LEU A 735 -25.47 -10.63 7.06
C LEU A 735 -24.94 -12.06 6.95
N ASP A 736 -25.39 -12.80 5.92
CA ASP A 736 -24.84 -14.13 5.62
C ASP A 736 -23.42 -14.00 5.07
N ARG A 737 -22.46 -14.14 5.99
CA ARG A 737 -21.02 -14.09 5.68
C ARG A 737 -20.61 -15.09 4.59
N LYS A 738 -21.17 -16.31 4.56
CA LYS A 738 -20.78 -17.33 3.58
C LYS A 738 -21.25 -16.93 2.19
N SER A 739 -22.50 -16.51 2.07
CA SER A 739 -23.04 -16.05 0.78
C SER A 739 -22.28 -14.82 0.29
N ILE A 740 -21.92 -13.88 1.17
CA ILE A 740 -21.17 -12.69 0.78
C ILE A 740 -19.78 -13.06 0.25
N ILE A 741 -19.02 -13.92 0.95
CA ILE A 741 -17.69 -14.34 0.48
C ILE A 741 -17.79 -15.08 -0.86
N LYS A 742 -18.77 -15.98 -1.03
CA LYS A 742 -19.00 -16.65 -2.33
C LYS A 742 -19.32 -15.65 -3.44
N ASN A 743 -20.14 -14.64 -3.15
CA ASN A 743 -20.48 -13.59 -4.11
C ASN A 743 -19.27 -12.71 -4.45
N MET A 744 -18.41 -12.38 -3.49
CA MET A 744 -17.17 -11.63 -3.73
C MET A 744 -16.22 -12.39 -4.66
N ILE A 745 -16.05 -13.70 -4.42
CA ILE A 745 -15.25 -14.58 -5.30
C ILE A 745 -15.85 -14.60 -6.70
N LYS A 746 -17.17 -14.82 -6.82
CA LYS A 746 -17.88 -14.83 -8.10
C LYS A 746 -17.76 -13.49 -8.82
N ASN A 747 -17.81 -12.37 -8.11
CA ASN A 747 -17.59 -11.06 -8.68
C ASN A 747 -16.15 -10.93 -9.20
N GLY A 748 -15.15 -11.39 -8.45
CA GLY A 748 -13.77 -11.49 -8.96
C GLY A 748 -13.69 -12.26 -10.28
N GLU A 749 -14.35 -13.42 -10.36
CA GLU A 749 -14.41 -14.23 -11.60
C GLU A 749 -15.17 -13.54 -12.74
N ASN A 750 -16.18 -12.73 -12.44
CA ASN A 750 -16.98 -12.04 -13.46
C ASN A 750 -16.33 -10.80 -14.05
N TYR A 751 -15.29 -10.26 -13.39
CA TYR A 751 -14.70 -8.96 -13.72
C TYR A 751 -13.17 -8.98 -13.82
N TYR A 752 -12.48 -10.09 -13.55
CA TYR A 752 -11.04 -10.15 -13.82
C TYR A 752 -10.75 -10.01 -15.31
N PHE A 753 -9.68 -9.30 -15.62
CA PHE A 753 -9.32 -9.08 -17.01
C PHE A 753 -8.56 -10.28 -17.55
N SER A 754 -9.14 -10.98 -18.52
CA SER A 754 -8.48 -12.06 -19.25
C SER A 754 -8.87 -12.06 -20.72
N ASN A 755 -8.09 -12.78 -21.54
CA ASN A 755 -8.55 -13.08 -22.90
C ASN A 755 -9.60 -14.18 -22.79
N ASN A 756 -10.83 -13.88 -23.18
CA ASN A 756 -11.80 -14.90 -23.55
C ASN A 756 -11.36 -15.61 -24.83
#